data_AF-A0A2D4TR75-F1
#
_entry.id   AF-A0A2D4TR75-F1
#
_cell.length_a   1.000
_cell.length_b   1.000
_cell.length_c   1.000
_cell.angle_alpha   90.00
_cell.angle_beta   90.00
_cell.angle_gamma   90.00
#
_symmetry.space_group_name_H-M   'P 1'
#
loop_
_entity.id
_entity.type
_entity.pdbx_description
1 polymer ?
#
loop_
_entity_poly.entity_id
_entity_poly.type
_entity_poly.pdbx_seq_one_letter_code
_entity_poly.pdbx_strand_id
1 'polypeptide(L)'
;MKKILIDTNSINGRRSALIDGDKLIDFDLEFEGNNFQKGSIHKGKVTKIEGSLEAIFVELGSSRHGFLPFKELSPEYFDQSKTGTDRFKFKEGDDIVVQIEKEERVNKGAALSTYVSLASRYIVLMTNHPTGGGISRRIHGEERDKIKSLLDALDIPENMSVIIRTAGIDKQIEELKWDLEYLKKLWVEVSNAIKGSKSSQLIYADQSLIQKTIRDYFKEEIGELVVDNEEDFKSAKTYANKIVPDFIEKIKLYDEEIPLFASYGIESKIESAFSREVKLKSGASLVIDSGEALTSIDINSAKSTKGGDIEETALKTNLEAAAEIGKQVKLRDLGGLIVIDFIDMEDPKSNEKVERAMHDSTRHDHARIQLDKISRFGLMEMSRQRIKPALNDLMGKTIWVRSVASVCESIFRLITEKSINNKSSILMLKVSPNVANELLNRYRPNLDQLERKFSNKIMTFIDPYKQNDNYTIEIKKNAWFNYEHELEESSKAFQNRTTYNVKVPKKQNKALVEDVEFRNIPKIDSNKKGLLDSLFNFFKGEEEKPKSKPKQRRNYKPRNGKPNTRRNPRQNRNKNPNFKENKNFKPNERVQKNTRKPETEAKKPVRKPAPKKPIKPTSGNVKPVPTPAPSPVDDNIGNRIEPKKKKTIRRAKNDPRAGS
;
A
#
# COMPACT_ATOMS: atom_id res chain seq x y z
N MET A 1 11.08 13.49 -20.60
CA MET A 1 9.88 14.34 -20.70
C MET A 1 8.73 13.54 -20.13
N LYS A 2 7.97 14.14 -19.23
CA LYS A 2 6.87 13.45 -18.57
C LYS A 2 5.69 13.29 -19.52
N LYS A 3 5.06 12.12 -19.52
CA LYS A 3 3.82 11.84 -20.26
C LYS A 3 2.83 11.10 -19.39
N ILE A 4 1.55 11.32 -19.66
CA ILE A 4 0.45 10.52 -19.13
C ILE A 4 -0.03 9.62 -20.26
N LEU A 5 -0.15 8.32 -19.97
CA LEU A 5 -0.69 7.33 -20.90
C LEU A 5 -2.00 6.80 -20.32
N ILE A 6 -3.04 6.75 -21.13
CA ILE A 6 -4.36 6.22 -20.78
C ILE A 6 -4.70 5.10 -21.76
N ASP A 7 -4.79 3.89 -21.23
CA ASP A 7 -5.14 2.67 -21.97
C ASP A 7 -6.52 2.20 -21.52
N THR A 8 -7.50 2.32 -22.41
CA THR A 8 -8.88 1.88 -22.18
C THR A 8 -9.36 0.82 -23.16
N ASN A 9 -8.57 0.46 -24.18
CA ASN A 9 -8.88 -0.69 -25.03
C ASN A 9 -8.54 -2.03 -24.36
N SER A 10 -7.87 -2.02 -23.21
CA SER A 10 -7.61 -3.20 -22.38
C SER A 10 -8.90 -3.93 -21.95
N ILE A 11 -8.94 -5.25 -22.19
CA ILE A 11 -10.05 -6.15 -21.84
C ILE A 11 -10.39 -6.13 -20.33
N ASN A 12 -9.42 -5.75 -19.49
CA ASN A 12 -9.51 -5.89 -18.03
C ASN A 12 -9.89 -4.59 -17.30
N GLY A 13 -10.21 -3.51 -18.03
CA GLY A 13 -10.56 -2.21 -17.47
C GLY A 13 -9.60 -1.09 -17.89
N ARG A 14 -9.84 0.12 -17.36
CA ARG A 14 -9.11 1.34 -17.70
C ARG A 14 -7.82 1.42 -16.90
N ARG A 15 -6.72 1.75 -17.58
CA ARG A 15 -5.38 1.86 -16.99
C ARG A 15 -4.83 3.25 -17.24
N SER A 16 -4.13 3.83 -16.28
CA SER A 16 -3.37 5.06 -16.50
C SER A 16 -1.96 4.95 -15.93
N ALA A 17 -1.00 5.53 -16.64
CA ALA A 17 0.40 5.54 -16.25
C ALA A 17 1.01 6.93 -16.38
N LEU A 18 1.76 7.36 -15.38
CA LEU A 18 2.61 8.54 -15.45
C LEU A 18 4.04 8.06 -15.70
N ILE A 19 4.67 8.54 -16.76
CA ILE A 19 6.03 8.17 -17.15
C ILE A 19 6.93 9.40 -17.25
N ASP A 20 8.23 9.23 -17.06
CA ASP A 20 9.26 10.20 -17.46
C ASP A 20 10.36 9.50 -18.26
N GLY A 21 10.37 9.77 -19.58
CA GLY A 21 11.18 9.00 -20.50
C GLY A 21 10.70 7.55 -20.51
N ASP A 22 11.56 6.62 -20.12
CA ASP A 22 11.23 5.20 -20.00
C ASP A 22 10.72 4.84 -18.59
N LYS A 23 10.85 5.71 -17.58
CA LYS A 23 10.59 5.37 -16.18
C LYS A 23 9.10 5.46 -15.86
N LEU A 24 8.52 4.38 -15.35
CA LEU A 24 7.19 4.37 -14.75
C LEU A 24 7.23 5.02 -13.36
N ILE A 25 6.49 6.12 -13.20
CA ILE A 25 6.41 6.94 -11.97
C ILE A 25 5.14 6.62 -11.18
N ASP A 26 4.04 6.37 -11.87
CA ASP A 26 2.75 6.07 -11.26
C ASP A 26 1.94 5.15 -12.18
N PHE A 27 1.08 4.34 -11.57
CA PHE A 27 0.20 3.43 -12.29
C PHE A 27 -1.11 3.30 -11.51
N ASP A 28 -2.22 3.41 -12.23
CA ASP A 28 -3.56 3.22 -11.70
C ASP A 28 -4.35 2.26 -12.60
N LEU A 29 -5.14 1.42 -11.96
CA LEU A 29 -6.01 0.44 -12.61
C LEU A 29 -7.43 0.59 -12.06
N GLU A 30 -8.39 0.78 -12.96
CA GLU A 30 -9.81 0.87 -12.65
C GLU A 30 -10.57 -0.24 -13.40
N PHE A 31 -11.11 -1.20 -12.64
CA PHE A 31 -11.97 -2.24 -13.19
C PHE A 31 -13.36 -1.70 -13.52
N GLU A 32 -13.93 -2.19 -14.61
CA GLU A 32 -15.31 -1.86 -14.96
C GLU A 32 -16.31 -2.43 -13.94
N GLY A 33 -17.38 -1.68 -13.65
CA GLY A 33 -18.50 -2.16 -12.84
C GLY A 33 -18.35 -2.05 -11.32
N ASN A 34 -17.29 -1.41 -10.80
CA ASN A 34 -17.21 -1.11 -9.37
C ASN A 34 -18.08 0.12 -9.03
N ASN A 35 -19.36 -0.08 -8.69
CA ASN A 35 -20.25 1.02 -8.30
C ASN A 35 -19.96 1.57 -6.89
N PHE A 36 -19.12 0.90 -6.10
CA PHE A 36 -18.79 1.27 -4.71
C PHE A 36 -17.41 1.95 -4.63
N GLN A 37 -17.09 2.75 -5.64
CA GLN A 37 -15.87 3.56 -5.66
C GLN A 37 -15.89 4.64 -4.59
N LYS A 38 -14.70 4.96 -4.09
CA LYS A 38 -14.49 6.11 -3.21
C LYS A 38 -15.00 7.39 -3.87
N GLY A 39 -15.70 8.21 -3.08
CA GLY A 39 -16.28 9.48 -3.53
C GLY A 39 -17.70 9.37 -4.05
N SER A 40 -18.16 8.17 -4.44
CA SER A 40 -19.52 7.98 -4.94
C SER A 40 -20.57 8.20 -3.85
N ILE A 41 -21.70 8.79 -4.23
CA ILE A 41 -22.82 9.12 -3.32
C ILE A 41 -23.98 8.16 -3.60
N HIS A 42 -24.51 7.59 -2.53
CA HIS A 42 -25.59 6.62 -2.56
C HIS A 42 -26.73 7.05 -1.64
N LYS A 43 -27.95 6.69 -2.01
CA LYS A 43 -29.08 6.64 -1.09
C LYS A 43 -29.14 5.23 -0.55
N GLY A 44 -28.69 5.02 0.67
CA GLY A 44 -28.69 3.72 1.34
C GLY A 44 -29.88 3.54 2.27
N LYS A 45 -30.09 2.32 2.75
CA LYS A 45 -31.08 2.00 3.79
C LYS A 45 -30.38 1.69 5.10
N VAL A 46 -30.80 2.33 6.19
CA VAL A 46 -30.29 2.03 7.53
C VAL A 46 -30.75 0.64 7.92
N THR A 47 -29.82 -0.29 8.14
CA THR A 47 -30.16 -1.67 8.54
C THR A 47 -30.07 -1.88 10.04
N LYS A 48 -29.06 -1.27 10.69
CA LYS A 48 -28.85 -1.43 12.13
C LYS A 48 -28.13 -0.23 12.74
N ILE A 49 -28.57 0.21 13.90
CA ILE A 49 -27.85 1.19 14.74
C ILE A 49 -27.15 0.43 15.87
N GLU A 50 -25.81 0.45 15.89
CA GLU A 50 -25.00 -0.28 16.86
C GLU A 50 -24.31 0.69 17.84
N GLY A 51 -24.89 0.84 19.03
CA GLY A 51 -24.37 1.75 20.07
C GLY A 51 -22.96 1.39 20.54
N SER A 52 -22.64 0.10 20.63
CA SER A 52 -21.34 -0.40 21.14
C SER A 52 -20.16 0.01 20.25
N LEU A 53 -20.40 0.11 18.94
CA LEU A 53 -19.39 0.51 17.94
C LEU A 53 -19.48 2.01 17.61
N GLU A 54 -20.43 2.71 18.21
CA GLU A 54 -20.83 4.07 17.84
C GLU A 54 -21.00 4.22 16.32
N ALA A 55 -21.76 3.29 15.71
CA ALA A 55 -21.88 3.22 14.25
C ALA A 55 -23.24 2.72 13.77
N ILE A 56 -23.48 2.93 12.48
CA ILE A 56 -24.69 2.53 11.76
C ILE A 56 -24.27 1.68 10.57
N PHE A 57 -24.99 0.58 10.36
CA PHE A 57 -24.86 -0.23 9.17
C PHE A 57 -25.88 0.22 8.12
N VAL A 58 -25.40 0.41 6.89
CA VAL A 58 -26.19 0.92 5.78
C VAL A 58 -26.12 -0.05 4.60
N GLU A 59 -27.27 -0.47 4.09
CA GLU A 59 -27.38 -1.24 2.86
C GLU A 59 -27.29 -0.32 1.64
N LEU A 60 -26.34 -0.62 0.74
CA LEU A 60 -26.09 0.14 -0.49
C LEU A 60 -26.39 -0.66 -1.76
N GLY A 61 -26.91 -1.89 -1.62
CA GLY A 61 -27.01 -2.87 -2.71
C GLY A 61 -25.70 -3.64 -3.00
N SER A 62 -24.65 -3.43 -2.21
CA SER A 62 -23.39 -4.21 -2.20
C SER A 62 -23.54 -5.56 -1.51
N SER A 63 -22.52 -6.41 -1.62
CA SER A 63 -22.51 -7.73 -0.95
C SER A 63 -22.44 -7.63 0.59
N ARG A 64 -21.93 -6.50 1.11
CA ARG A 64 -21.84 -6.19 2.55
C ARG A 64 -22.44 -4.82 2.85
N HIS A 65 -22.96 -4.65 4.06
CA HIS A 65 -23.39 -3.35 4.55
C HIS A 65 -22.19 -2.41 4.74
N GLY A 66 -22.36 -1.14 4.38
CA GLY A 66 -21.40 -0.10 4.70
C GLY A 66 -21.45 0.27 6.19
N PHE A 67 -20.35 0.86 6.67
CA PHE A 67 -20.13 1.24 8.06
C PHE A 67 -20.07 2.77 8.16
N LEU A 68 -21.06 3.36 8.83
CA LEU A 68 -21.20 4.80 9.04
C LEU A 68 -21.01 5.13 10.55
N PRO A 69 -19.84 5.59 10.99
CA PRO A 69 -19.61 5.94 12.40
C PRO A 69 -20.37 7.22 12.79
N PHE A 70 -20.76 7.36 14.05
CA PHE A 70 -21.55 8.51 14.53
C PHE A 70 -20.86 9.86 14.33
N LYS A 71 -19.52 9.89 14.38
CA LYS A 71 -18.73 11.10 14.11
C LYS A 71 -18.85 11.60 12.66
N GLU A 72 -19.26 10.74 11.73
CA GLU A 72 -19.47 11.04 10.31
C GLU A 72 -20.95 11.30 9.99
N LEU A 73 -21.80 11.45 11.02
CA LEU A 73 -23.18 11.91 10.90
C LEU A 73 -23.25 13.43 10.97
N SER A 74 -23.91 14.03 9.99
CA SER A 74 -24.18 15.45 9.94
C SER A 74 -25.25 15.83 10.98
N PRO A 75 -25.27 17.11 11.41
CA PRO A 75 -26.30 17.62 12.31
C PRO A 75 -27.74 17.47 11.79
N GLU A 76 -27.91 17.24 10.49
CA GLU A 76 -29.21 16.96 9.85
C GLU A 76 -29.77 15.61 10.27
N TYR A 77 -28.91 14.61 10.51
CA TYR A 77 -29.30 13.26 10.90
C TYR A 77 -29.09 12.98 12.39
N PHE A 78 -28.23 13.74 13.05
CA PHE A 78 -27.75 13.45 14.40
C PHE A 78 -27.65 14.70 15.28
N ASP A 79 -28.14 14.61 16.51
CA ASP A 79 -28.03 15.65 17.52
C ASP A 79 -27.04 15.23 18.61
N GLN A 80 -25.85 15.85 18.59
CA GLN A 80 -24.78 15.59 19.55
C GLN A 80 -25.14 16.00 20.98
N SER A 81 -26.13 16.89 21.17
CA SER A 81 -26.51 17.39 22.50
C SER A 81 -27.38 16.41 23.29
N LYS A 82 -28.04 15.48 22.59
CA LYS A 82 -28.95 14.49 23.19
C LYS A 82 -28.20 13.22 23.59
N THR A 83 -28.87 12.33 24.33
CA THR A 83 -28.35 11.01 24.72
C THR A 83 -29.29 9.89 24.27
N GLY A 84 -28.75 8.67 24.11
CA GLY A 84 -29.55 7.51 23.73
C GLY A 84 -30.05 7.55 22.29
N THR A 85 -31.26 7.04 22.06
CA THR A 85 -31.90 6.93 20.74
C THR A 85 -32.39 8.28 20.21
N ASP A 86 -32.69 9.23 21.09
CA ASP A 86 -33.23 10.55 20.73
C ASP A 86 -32.23 11.44 19.99
N ARG A 87 -30.97 11.01 19.93
CA ARG A 87 -29.92 11.64 19.13
C ARG A 87 -30.13 11.46 17.63
N PHE A 88 -30.81 10.39 17.20
CA PHE A 88 -31.00 10.09 15.79
C PHE A 88 -32.33 10.66 15.31
N LYS A 89 -32.30 11.37 14.19
CA LYS A 89 -33.51 11.93 13.54
C LYS A 89 -34.12 10.98 12.51
N PHE A 90 -33.68 9.73 12.50
CA PHE A 90 -34.11 8.63 11.64
C PHE A 90 -34.13 7.31 12.44
N LYS A 91 -34.72 6.27 11.87
CA LYS A 91 -34.84 4.92 12.46
C LYS A 91 -34.28 3.86 11.53
N GLU A 92 -34.14 2.64 12.04
CA GLU A 92 -33.84 1.48 11.20
C GLU A 92 -34.93 1.30 10.13
N GLY A 93 -34.53 1.04 8.89
CA GLY A 93 -35.39 0.97 7.71
C GLY A 93 -35.47 2.27 6.89
N ASP A 94 -35.14 3.42 7.49
CA ASP A 94 -35.15 4.71 6.81
C ASP A 94 -34.01 4.83 5.79
N ASP A 95 -34.21 5.70 4.80
CA ASP A 95 -33.20 6.00 3.80
C ASP A 95 -32.24 7.09 4.30
N ILE A 96 -30.96 6.96 3.97
CA ILE A 96 -29.90 7.89 4.35
C ILE A 96 -28.97 8.15 3.16
N VAL A 97 -28.58 9.41 2.96
CA VAL A 97 -27.63 9.78 1.91
C VAL A 97 -26.22 9.68 2.47
N VAL A 98 -25.37 8.90 1.79
CA VAL A 98 -24.01 8.63 2.24
C VAL A 98 -23.04 8.70 1.07
N GLN A 99 -21.83 9.19 1.35
CA GLN A 99 -20.69 9.14 0.46
C GLN A 99 -19.71 8.05 0.92
N ILE A 100 -19.14 7.33 -0.03
CA ILE A 100 -18.11 6.33 0.24
C ILE A 100 -16.78 7.03 0.52
N GLU A 101 -16.32 6.99 1.77
CA GLU A 101 -15.01 7.52 2.19
C GLU A 101 -13.89 6.52 1.88
N LYS A 102 -14.17 5.21 2.08
CA LYS A 102 -13.27 4.09 1.81
C LYS A 102 -14.04 2.94 1.21
N GLU A 103 -13.49 2.36 0.13
CA GLU A 103 -14.10 1.24 -0.58
C GLU A 103 -14.22 -0.02 0.29
N GLU A 104 -15.13 -0.92 -0.12
CA GLU A 104 -15.28 -2.25 0.48
C GLU A 104 -13.94 -3.01 0.39
N ARG A 105 -13.60 -3.73 1.46
CA ARG A 105 -12.44 -4.61 1.53
C ARG A 105 -12.91 -6.03 1.80
N VAL A 106 -12.06 -7.01 1.47
CA VAL A 106 -12.35 -8.45 1.55
C VAL A 106 -13.23 -8.85 2.77
N ASN A 107 -12.90 -8.33 3.96
CA ASN A 107 -13.63 -8.64 5.20
C ASN A 107 -14.40 -7.45 5.83
N LYS A 108 -14.39 -6.26 5.23
CA LYS A 108 -15.00 -5.05 5.81
C LYS A 108 -15.84 -4.31 4.78
N GLY A 109 -17.07 -3.94 5.16
CA GLY A 109 -17.90 -3.05 4.35
C GLY A 109 -17.23 -1.70 4.08
N ALA A 110 -17.74 -0.98 3.08
CA ALA A 110 -17.28 0.37 2.76
C ALA A 110 -17.45 1.31 3.97
N ALA A 111 -16.48 2.20 4.20
CA ALA A 111 -16.62 3.24 5.21
C ALA A 111 -17.37 4.44 4.61
N LEU A 112 -18.34 4.96 5.35
CA LEU A 112 -19.30 5.93 4.87
C LEU A 112 -19.24 7.24 5.67
N SER A 113 -19.67 8.32 5.04
CA SER A 113 -19.92 9.60 5.69
C SER A 113 -21.18 10.26 5.12
N THR A 114 -21.91 11.00 5.95
CA THR A 114 -23.01 11.87 5.49
C THR A 114 -22.52 13.28 5.13
N TYR A 115 -21.26 13.59 5.45
CA TYR A 115 -20.61 14.81 5.01
C TYR A 115 -20.15 14.68 3.57
N VAL A 116 -21.05 15.01 2.65
CA VAL A 116 -20.77 14.96 1.22
C VAL A 116 -19.72 16.01 0.84
N SER A 117 -18.72 15.54 0.09
CA SER A 117 -17.62 16.33 -0.45
C SER A 117 -17.53 16.15 -1.96
N LEU A 118 -17.42 17.25 -2.71
CA LEU A 118 -17.24 17.24 -4.16
C LEU A 118 -15.91 17.89 -4.51
N ALA A 119 -15.03 17.14 -5.17
CA ALA A 119 -13.66 17.56 -5.41
C ALA A 119 -13.42 17.96 -6.88
N SER A 120 -13.07 19.21 -7.10
CA SER A 120 -12.51 19.67 -8.37
C SER A 120 -10.99 19.85 -8.26
N ARG A 121 -10.35 20.48 -9.25
CA ARG A 121 -8.89 20.60 -9.35
C ARG A 121 -8.29 21.42 -8.22
N TYR A 122 -8.87 22.56 -7.88
CA TYR A 122 -8.32 23.49 -6.89
C TYR A 122 -9.09 23.48 -5.58
N ILE A 123 -10.39 23.21 -5.63
CA ILE A 123 -11.29 23.27 -4.48
C ILE A 123 -11.94 21.91 -4.22
N VAL A 124 -12.17 21.61 -2.94
CA VAL A 124 -13.16 20.63 -2.49
C VAL A 124 -14.30 21.37 -1.81
N LEU A 125 -15.52 21.19 -2.28
CA LEU A 125 -16.74 21.74 -1.69
C LEU A 125 -17.33 20.71 -0.71
N MET A 126 -17.49 21.10 0.54
CA MET A 126 -18.21 20.36 1.56
C MET A 126 -19.65 20.90 1.64
N THR A 127 -20.65 20.10 1.32
CA THR A 127 -22.01 20.64 1.09
C THR A 127 -22.88 20.73 2.33
N ASN A 128 -22.59 19.91 3.36
CA ASN A 128 -23.34 19.85 4.63
C ASN A 128 -22.40 19.93 5.85
N HIS A 129 -21.31 20.70 5.77
CA HIS A 129 -20.32 20.81 6.84
C HIS A 129 -19.72 22.23 6.89
N PRO A 130 -20.38 23.22 7.53
CA PRO A 130 -19.94 24.63 7.51
C PRO A 130 -18.57 24.85 8.17
N THR A 131 -18.19 24.03 9.15
CA THR A 131 -16.91 24.12 9.86
C THR A 131 -15.79 23.27 9.24
N GLY A 132 -16.03 22.70 8.05
CA GLY A 132 -15.17 21.66 7.45
C GLY A 132 -14.14 22.20 6.48
N GLY A 133 -14.21 23.50 6.20
CA GLY A 133 -13.38 24.17 5.22
C GLY A 133 -11.99 24.48 5.75
N GLY A 134 -11.13 24.95 4.85
CA GLY A 134 -9.81 25.44 5.21
C GLY A 134 -8.79 25.28 4.09
N ILE A 135 -7.53 25.15 4.50
CA ILE A 135 -6.38 25.12 3.60
C ILE A 135 -5.67 23.78 3.78
N SER A 136 -5.30 23.13 2.66
CA SER A 136 -4.52 21.90 2.65
C SER A 136 -3.38 21.94 3.69
N ARG A 137 -3.25 20.85 4.46
CA ARG A 137 -2.24 20.72 5.52
C ARG A 137 -0.80 20.76 5.01
N ARG A 138 -0.58 20.56 3.70
CA ARG A 138 0.75 20.63 3.08
C ARG A 138 1.28 22.06 2.95
N ILE A 139 0.45 23.06 3.24
CA ILE A 139 0.74 24.47 3.04
C ILE A 139 1.05 25.10 4.39
N HIS A 140 2.24 25.67 4.51
CA HIS A 140 2.78 26.29 5.72
C HIS A 140 3.44 27.63 5.40
N GLY A 141 3.68 28.45 6.43
CA GLY A 141 4.36 29.74 6.29
C GLY A 141 3.50 30.82 5.62
N GLU A 142 4.17 31.80 5.01
CA GLU A 142 3.54 33.02 4.44
C GLU A 142 2.52 32.74 3.33
N GLU A 143 2.67 31.62 2.61
CA GLU A 143 1.71 31.19 1.58
C GLU A 143 0.32 30.90 2.17
N ARG A 144 0.27 30.44 3.42
CA ARG A 144 -0.99 30.09 4.08
C ARG A 144 -1.86 31.31 4.34
N ASP A 145 -1.25 32.45 4.69
CA ASP A 145 -1.98 33.70 4.96
C ASP A 145 -2.56 34.29 3.67
N LYS A 146 -1.81 34.22 2.57
CA LYS A 146 -2.30 34.62 1.24
C LYS A 146 -3.52 33.80 0.83
N ILE A 147 -3.44 32.48 0.95
CA ILE A 147 -4.54 31.59 0.59
C ILE A 147 -5.74 31.77 1.51
N LYS A 148 -5.52 32.10 2.78
CA LYS A 148 -6.61 32.45 3.70
C LYS A 148 -7.39 33.66 3.20
N SER A 149 -6.70 34.72 2.75
CA SER A 149 -7.37 35.88 2.17
C SER A 149 -8.15 35.56 0.88
N LEU A 150 -7.66 34.62 0.06
CA LEU A 150 -8.39 34.13 -1.12
C LEU A 150 -9.63 33.33 -0.72
N LEU A 151 -9.53 32.48 0.30
CA LEU A 151 -10.66 31.71 0.83
C LEU A 151 -11.76 32.63 1.36
N ASP A 152 -11.38 33.66 2.12
CA ASP A 152 -12.32 34.65 2.67
C ASP A 152 -13.00 35.49 1.58
N ALA A 153 -12.40 35.60 0.39
CA ALA A 153 -12.96 36.31 -0.76
C ALA A 153 -13.89 35.45 -1.65
N LEU A 154 -14.03 34.15 -1.36
CA LEU A 154 -14.94 33.26 -2.07
C LEU A 154 -16.36 33.39 -1.51
N ASP A 155 -17.33 33.51 -2.41
CA ASP A 155 -18.75 33.52 -2.06
C ASP A 155 -19.25 32.08 -1.86
N ILE A 156 -19.15 31.60 -0.63
CA ILE A 156 -19.53 30.23 -0.22
C ILE A 156 -20.96 30.27 0.34
N PRO A 157 -21.89 29.43 -0.16
CA PRO A 157 -23.26 29.39 0.33
C PRO A 157 -23.34 28.98 1.81
N GLU A 158 -24.41 29.38 2.49
CA GLU A 158 -24.69 28.98 3.87
C GLU A 158 -24.70 27.44 4.02
N ASN A 159 -24.22 26.96 5.17
CA ASN A 159 -24.05 25.53 5.49
C ASN A 159 -23.02 24.75 4.66
N MET A 160 -22.36 25.39 3.69
CA MET A 160 -21.26 24.80 2.94
C MET A 160 -19.90 25.32 3.43
N SER A 161 -18.83 24.61 3.07
CA SER A 161 -17.47 25.09 3.26
C SER A 161 -16.55 24.61 2.15
N VAL A 162 -15.39 25.26 2.02
CA VAL A 162 -14.43 24.99 0.94
C VAL A 162 -13.07 24.63 1.52
N ILE A 163 -12.43 23.61 0.95
CA ILE A 163 -11.03 23.28 1.20
C ILE A 163 -10.21 23.63 -0.06
N ILE A 164 -9.24 24.52 0.09
CA ILE A 164 -8.29 24.82 -0.99
C ILE A 164 -7.20 23.73 -1.04
N ARG A 165 -7.10 23.06 -2.19
CA ARG A 165 -6.13 21.99 -2.48
C ARG A 165 -4.75 22.59 -2.77
N THR A 166 -3.71 21.75 -2.66
CA THR A 166 -2.33 22.14 -2.98
C THR A 166 -2.18 22.66 -4.42
N ALA A 167 -3.00 22.21 -5.38
CA ALA A 167 -2.96 22.73 -6.75
C ALA A 167 -3.52 24.17 -6.89
N GLY A 168 -4.25 24.67 -5.88
CA GLY A 168 -4.86 26.00 -5.88
C GLY A 168 -4.00 27.10 -5.26
N ILE A 169 -2.77 26.79 -4.81
CA ILE A 169 -1.88 27.74 -4.08
C ILE A 169 -1.54 28.96 -4.94
N ASP A 170 -1.13 28.74 -6.19
CA ASP A 170 -0.65 29.79 -7.09
C ASP A 170 -1.73 30.32 -8.04
N LYS A 171 -3.00 30.07 -7.70
CA LYS A 171 -4.12 30.34 -8.59
C LYS A 171 -4.82 31.65 -8.27
N GLN A 172 -5.29 32.31 -9.33
CA GLN A 172 -6.01 33.58 -9.18
C GLN A 172 -7.41 33.34 -8.62
N ILE A 173 -7.98 34.36 -7.97
CA ILE A 173 -9.30 34.26 -7.35
C ILE A 173 -10.38 33.94 -8.38
N GLU A 174 -10.22 34.38 -9.63
CA GLU A 174 -11.12 34.10 -10.75
C GLU A 174 -11.16 32.60 -11.09
N GLU A 175 -10.00 31.93 -11.10
CA GLU A 175 -9.91 30.48 -11.31
C GLU A 175 -10.57 29.72 -10.16
N LEU A 176 -10.34 30.15 -8.91
CA LEU A 176 -10.97 29.55 -7.73
C LEU A 176 -12.49 29.76 -7.71
N LYS A 177 -12.97 30.95 -8.07
CA LYS A 177 -14.40 31.24 -8.21
C LYS A 177 -15.05 30.38 -9.27
N TRP A 178 -14.40 30.21 -10.41
CA TRP A 178 -14.91 29.35 -11.48
C TRP A 178 -15.02 27.89 -11.00
N ASP A 179 -14.01 27.39 -10.29
CA ASP A 179 -13.99 26.03 -9.74
C ASP A 179 -15.12 25.81 -8.71
N LEU A 180 -15.37 26.83 -7.87
CA LEU A 180 -16.48 26.83 -6.92
C LEU A 180 -17.86 26.84 -7.61
N GLU A 181 -18.04 27.64 -8.66
CA GLU A 181 -19.30 27.68 -9.42
C GLU A 181 -19.59 26.36 -10.13
N TYR A 182 -18.57 25.68 -10.66
CA TYR A 182 -18.71 24.33 -11.20
C TYR A 182 -19.23 23.36 -10.14
N LEU A 183 -18.61 23.35 -8.95
CA LEU A 183 -18.99 22.48 -7.85
C LEU A 183 -20.39 22.80 -7.29
N LYS A 184 -20.79 24.08 -7.24
CA LYS A 184 -22.15 24.49 -6.89
C LYS A 184 -23.16 23.91 -7.87
N LYS A 185 -22.91 24.00 -9.18
CA LYS A 185 -23.82 23.43 -10.19
C LYS A 185 -23.90 21.91 -10.08
N LEU A 186 -22.76 21.24 -9.90
CA LEU A 186 -22.73 19.79 -9.68
C LEU A 186 -23.57 19.40 -8.46
N TRP A 187 -23.45 20.14 -7.35
CA TRP A 187 -24.24 19.88 -6.16
C TRP A 187 -25.74 20.05 -6.39
N VAL A 188 -26.17 21.05 -7.17
CA VAL A 188 -27.60 21.23 -7.50
C VAL A 188 -28.14 19.99 -8.22
N GLU A 189 -27.42 19.46 -9.20
CA GLU A 189 -27.85 18.24 -9.92
C GLU A 189 -27.86 17.01 -9.00
N VAL A 190 -26.84 16.83 -8.17
CA VAL A 190 -26.78 15.75 -7.18
C VAL A 190 -27.94 15.85 -6.17
N SER A 191 -28.22 17.06 -5.68
CA SER A 191 -29.33 17.33 -4.74
C SER A 191 -30.70 17.05 -5.37
N ASN A 192 -30.89 17.39 -6.64
CA ASN A 192 -32.10 17.04 -7.38
C ASN A 192 -32.24 15.53 -7.57
N ALA A 193 -31.15 14.84 -7.92
CA ALA A 193 -31.12 13.39 -8.05
C ALA A 193 -31.41 12.67 -6.72
N ILE A 194 -30.92 13.19 -5.59
CA ILE A 194 -31.24 12.67 -4.24
C ILE A 194 -32.75 12.63 -4.02
N LYS A 195 -33.47 13.72 -4.34
CA LYS A 195 -34.93 13.83 -4.13
C LYS A 195 -35.72 12.82 -4.96
N GLY A 196 -35.30 12.55 -6.20
CA GLY A 196 -35.96 11.62 -7.12
C GLY A 196 -35.51 10.16 -7.00
N SER A 197 -34.44 9.88 -6.24
CA SER A 197 -33.83 8.55 -6.16
C SER A 197 -34.60 7.56 -5.28
N LYS A 198 -34.54 6.28 -5.67
CA LYS A 198 -35.05 5.15 -4.90
C LYS A 198 -34.04 4.74 -3.81
N SER A 199 -34.51 3.94 -2.84
CA SER A 199 -33.66 3.33 -1.82
C SER A 199 -32.60 2.40 -2.45
N SER A 200 -31.42 2.35 -1.86
CA SER A 200 -30.25 1.56 -2.31
C SER A 200 -29.81 1.86 -3.75
N GLN A 201 -29.82 3.14 -4.15
CA GLN A 201 -29.47 3.58 -5.50
C GLN A 201 -28.18 4.43 -5.52
N LEU A 202 -27.35 4.24 -6.54
CA LEU A 202 -26.20 5.10 -6.86
C LEU A 202 -26.71 6.43 -7.41
N ILE A 203 -26.42 7.51 -6.70
CA ILE A 203 -26.84 8.87 -7.04
C ILE A 203 -25.78 9.53 -7.92
N TYR A 204 -24.55 9.58 -7.41
CA TYR A 204 -23.41 10.21 -8.06
C TYR A 204 -22.27 9.21 -8.13
N ALA A 205 -21.77 8.95 -9.35
CA ALA A 205 -20.48 8.30 -9.52
C ALA A 205 -19.38 9.36 -9.47
N ASP A 206 -18.39 9.18 -8.59
CA ASP A 206 -17.22 10.06 -8.57
C ASP A 206 -16.44 9.98 -9.90
N GLN A 207 -15.51 10.91 -10.07
CA GLN A 207 -14.73 11.07 -11.28
C GLN A 207 -14.10 9.76 -11.78
N SER A 208 -14.17 9.52 -13.09
CA SER A 208 -13.54 8.37 -13.75
C SER A 208 -12.01 8.42 -13.61
N LEU A 209 -11.32 7.30 -13.84
CA LEU A 209 -9.85 7.26 -13.83
C LEU A 209 -9.23 8.37 -14.70
N ILE A 210 -9.79 8.61 -15.89
CA ILE A 210 -9.33 9.65 -16.83
C ILE A 210 -9.48 11.04 -16.20
N GLN A 211 -10.66 11.33 -15.65
CA GLN A 211 -10.95 12.62 -15.01
C GLN A 211 -10.07 12.86 -13.78
N LYS A 212 -9.88 11.83 -12.92
CA LYS A 212 -8.97 11.87 -11.77
C LYS A 212 -7.53 12.13 -12.22
N THR A 213 -7.09 11.44 -13.27
CA THR A 213 -5.74 11.58 -13.85
C THR A 213 -5.49 13.00 -14.36
N ILE A 214 -6.44 13.56 -15.13
CA ILE A 214 -6.35 14.95 -15.61
C ILE A 214 -6.35 15.94 -14.44
N ARG A 215 -7.26 15.76 -13.47
CA ARG A 215 -7.38 16.63 -12.30
C ARG A 215 -6.11 16.69 -11.47
N ASP A 216 -5.52 15.53 -11.17
CA ASP A 216 -4.47 15.40 -10.15
C ASP A 216 -3.04 15.45 -10.76
N TYR A 217 -2.85 14.92 -11.99
CA TYR A 217 -1.52 14.75 -12.59
C TYR A 217 -1.24 15.62 -13.83
N PHE A 218 -2.26 16.05 -14.59
CA PHE A 218 -2.04 16.80 -15.84
C PHE A 218 -1.68 18.27 -15.57
N LYS A 219 -0.38 18.52 -15.37
CA LYS A 219 0.24 19.80 -15.00
C LYS A 219 1.14 20.32 -16.11
N GLU A 220 1.69 21.52 -15.93
CA GLU A 220 2.56 22.18 -16.89
C GLU A 220 3.76 21.33 -17.31
N GLU A 221 4.37 20.60 -16.35
CA GLU A 221 5.51 19.69 -16.57
C GLU A 221 5.20 18.47 -17.44
N ILE A 222 3.92 18.16 -17.66
CA ILE A 222 3.50 17.06 -18.54
C ILE A 222 3.56 17.56 -19.98
N GLY A 223 4.36 16.86 -20.81
CA GLY A 223 4.50 17.18 -22.22
C GLY A 223 3.27 16.77 -23.02
N GLU A 224 2.79 15.54 -22.80
CA GLU A 224 1.70 14.93 -23.56
C GLU A 224 0.82 14.06 -22.66
N LEU A 225 -0.48 14.04 -22.96
CA LEU A 225 -1.44 13.05 -22.46
C LEU A 225 -1.94 12.26 -23.66
N VAL A 226 -1.69 10.95 -23.66
CA VAL A 226 -1.96 10.06 -24.79
C VAL A 226 -3.08 9.11 -24.41
N VAL A 227 -4.13 9.02 -25.23
CA VAL A 227 -5.31 8.17 -25.01
C VAL A 227 -5.47 7.25 -26.21
N ASP A 228 -5.68 5.95 -26.01
CA ASP A 228 -5.74 4.94 -27.09
C ASP A 228 -7.15 4.65 -27.63
N ASN A 229 -8.17 5.30 -27.08
CA ASN A 229 -9.56 5.13 -27.49
C ASN A 229 -10.20 6.47 -27.90
N GLU A 230 -10.95 6.48 -29.01
CA GLU A 230 -11.52 7.70 -29.58
C GLU A 230 -12.61 8.34 -28.70
N GLU A 231 -13.47 7.52 -28.08
CA GLU A 231 -14.54 8.00 -27.20
C GLU A 231 -13.95 8.62 -25.92
N ASP A 232 -13.00 7.92 -25.30
CA ASP A 232 -12.30 8.41 -24.12
C ASP A 232 -11.43 9.62 -24.43
N PHE A 233 -10.83 9.72 -25.62
CA PHE A 233 -10.12 10.91 -26.08
C PHE A 233 -11.03 12.14 -26.16
N LYS A 234 -12.23 11.99 -26.75
CA LYS A 234 -13.24 13.06 -26.81
C LYS A 234 -13.71 13.46 -25.41
N SER A 235 -13.95 12.48 -24.54
CA SER A 235 -14.32 12.70 -23.14
C SER A 235 -13.22 13.43 -22.36
N ALA A 236 -11.97 13.00 -22.51
CA ALA A 236 -10.79 13.62 -21.91
C ALA A 236 -10.63 15.08 -22.34
N LYS A 237 -10.76 15.38 -23.65
CA LYS A 237 -10.73 16.76 -24.15
C LYS A 237 -11.87 17.61 -23.60
N THR A 238 -13.08 17.06 -23.55
CA THR A 238 -14.25 17.76 -23.02
C THR A 238 -14.03 18.15 -21.55
N TYR A 239 -13.57 17.21 -20.74
CA TYR A 239 -13.28 17.46 -19.33
C TYR A 239 -12.08 18.39 -19.12
N ALA A 240 -10.98 18.19 -19.87
CA ALA A 240 -9.81 19.06 -19.80
C ALA A 240 -10.15 20.51 -20.20
N ASN A 241 -11.04 20.72 -21.16
CA ASN A 241 -11.48 22.05 -21.54
C ASN A 241 -12.28 22.77 -20.43
N LYS A 242 -12.97 22.00 -19.58
CA LYS A 242 -13.60 22.54 -18.37
C LYS A 242 -12.53 22.98 -17.37
N ILE A 243 -11.61 22.10 -16.97
CA ILE A 243 -10.76 22.34 -15.78
C ILE A 243 -9.32 22.82 -16.05
N VAL A 244 -8.77 22.58 -17.24
CA VAL A 244 -7.39 22.91 -17.66
C VAL A 244 -7.28 23.25 -19.16
N PRO A 245 -7.93 24.34 -19.62
CA PRO A 245 -8.01 24.65 -21.04
C PRO A 245 -6.65 24.89 -21.71
N ASP A 246 -5.65 25.37 -20.97
CA ASP A 246 -4.32 25.67 -21.50
C ASP A 246 -3.56 24.44 -22.00
N PHE A 247 -3.95 23.24 -21.56
CA PHE A 247 -3.25 21.99 -21.89
C PHE A 247 -4.01 21.09 -22.87
N ILE A 248 -5.14 21.53 -23.42
CA ILE A 248 -5.98 20.72 -24.33
C ILE A 248 -5.17 20.21 -25.54
N GLU A 249 -4.32 21.05 -26.12
CA GLU A 249 -3.51 20.70 -27.30
C GLU A 249 -2.46 19.62 -27.01
N LYS A 250 -2.12 19.38 -25.74
CA LYS A 250 -1.22 18.30 -25.33
C LYS A 250 -1.92 16.94 -25.26
N ILE A 251 -3.25 16.88 -25.40
CA ILE A 251 -4.03 15.65 -25.43
C ILE A 251 -4.03 15.09 -26.85
N LYS A 252 -3.49 13.88 -27.02
CA LYS A 252 -3.32 13.19 -28.30
C LYS A 252 -4.03 11.84 -28.32
N LEU A 253 -4.67 11.52 -29.43
CA LEU A 253 -5.19 10.20 -29.71
C LEU A 253 -4.02 9.31 -30.17
N TYR A 254 -4.01 8.08 -29.69
CA TYR A 254 -3.10 7.03 -30.12
C TYR A 254 -3.88 6.01 -30.94
N ASP A 255 -3.50 5.86 -32.20
CA ASP A 255 -4.21 5.05 -33.20
C ASP A 255 -3.25 4.08 -33.91
N GLU A 256 -2.22 3.63 -33.20
CA GLU A 256 -1.23 2.70 -33.73
C GLU A 256 -1.64 1.26 -33.41
N GLU A 257 -1.22 0.31 -34.25
CA GLU A 257 -1.53 -1.12 -34.08
C GLU A 257 -0.91 -1.73 -32.80
N ILE A 258 0.26 -1.24 -32.40
CA ILE A 258 0.95 -1.73 -31.20
C ILE A 258 0.26 -1.15 -29.96
N PRO A 259 -0.15 -1.95 -28.95
CA PRO A 259 -0.80 -1.43 -27.75
C PRO A 259 0.00 -0.32 -27.05
N LEU A 260 -0.70 0.69 -26.53
CA LEU A 260 -0.09 1.92 -26.01
C LEU A 260 1.02 1.66 -24.99
N PHE A 261 0.79 0.84 -23.97
CA PHE A 261 1.80 0.61 -22.94
C PHE A 261 2.99 -0.23 -23.44
N ALA A 262 2.75 -1.10 -24.42
CA ALA A 262 3.80 -1.89 -25.06
C ALA A 262 4.71 -1.01 -25.92
N SER A 263 4.16 -0.05 -26.69
CA SER A 263 4.96 0.86 -27.53
C SER A 263 5.88 1.77 -26.72
N TYR A 264 5.48 2.11 -25.48
CA TYR A 264 6.32 2.84 -24.52
C TYR A 264 7.21 1.95 -23.65
N GLY A 265 7.14 0.62 -23.79
CA GLY A 265 7.99 -0.34 -23.07
C GLY A 265 7.74 -0.40 -21.56
N ILE A 266 6.54 -0.05 -21.10
CA ILE A 266 6.20 0.00 -19.67
C ILE A 266 5.46 -1.23 -19.16
N GLU A 267 4.93 -2.08 -20.04
CA GLU A 267 4.17 -3.29 -19.65
C GLU A 267 4.98 -4.19 -18.70
N SER A 268 6.25 -4.48 -19.03
CA SER A 268 7.14 -5.26 -18.15
C SER A 268 7.38 -4.62 -16.77
N LYS A 269 7.31 -3.29 -16.68
CA LYS A 269 7.47 -2.55 -15.43
C LYS A 269 6.19 -2.63 -14.60
N ILE A 270 5.03 -2.63 -15.23
CA ILE A 270 3.73 -2.88 -14.59
C ILE A 270 3.68 -4.31 -14.06
N GLU A 271 4.08 -5.31 -14.85
CA GLU A 271 4.16 -6.72 -14.42
C GLU A 271 5.10 -6.93 -13.22
N SER A 272 6.18 -6.14 -13.13
CA SER A 272 7.06 -6.17 -11.95
C SER A 272 6.35 -5.77 -10.66
N ALA A 273 5.29 -4.95 -10.72
CA ALA A 273 4.49 -4.56 -9.56
C ALA A 273 3.57 -5.69 -9.08
N PHE A 274 3.21 -6.65 -9.95
CA PHE A 274 2.51 -7.87 -9.55
C PHE A 274 3.45 -8.98 -9.07
N SER A 275 4.74 -8.86 -9.34
CA SER A 275 5.72 -9.90 -8.99
C SER A 275 6.02 -9.90 -7.48
N ARG A 276 6.14 -11.08 -6.87
CA ARG A 276 6.62 -11.20 -5.48
C ARG A 276 8.09 -10.75 -5.33
N GLU A 277 8.90 -11.06 -6.35
CA GLU A 277 10.33 -10.69 -6.39
C GLU A 277 10.57 -9.59 -7.43
N VAL A 278 11.29 -8.53 -7.06
CA VAL A 278 11.64 -7.40 -7.93
C VAL A 278 13.16 -7.33 -8.06
N LYS A 279 13.68 -7.44 -9.30
CA LYS A 279 15.12 -7.37 -9.56
C LYS A 279 15.61 -5.92 -9.55
N LEU A 280 16.73 -5.71 -8.87
CA LEU A 280 17.50 -4.47 -8.84
C LEU A 280 18.53 -4.47 -9.99
N LYS A 281 19.02 -3.29 -10.37
CA LYS A 281 20.02 -3.11 -11.46
C LYS A 281 21.37 -3.73 -11.10
N SER A 282 21.73 -3.77 -9.81
CA SER A 282 22.90 -4.50 -9.32
C SER A 282 22.78 -6.03 -9.44
N GLY A 283 21.60 -6.56 -9.75
CA GLY A 283 21.31 -7.99 -9.78
C GLY A 283 20.81 -8.55 -8.43
N ALA A 284 20.75 -7.71 -7.39
CA ALA A 284 20.05 -8.01 -6.14
C ALA A 284 18.53 -8.06 -6.38
N SER A 285 17.76 -8.49 -5.39
CA SER A 285 16.30 -8.49 -5.50
C SER A 285 15.59 -8.13 -4.19
N LEU A 286 14.42 -7.52 -4.34
CA LEU A 286 13.47 -7.30 -3.25
C LEU A 286 12.47 -8.45 -3.25
N VAL A 287 12.11 -8.95 -2.07
CA VAL A 287 11.03 -9.92 -1.88
C VAL A 287 9.95 -9.25 -1.04
N ILE A 288 8.75 -9.11 -1.61
CA ILE A 288 7.64 -8.39 -0.99
C ILE A 288 6.55 -9.39 -0.61
N ASP A 289 6.29 -9.53 0.69
CA ASP A 289 5.28 -10.44 1.24
C ASP A 289 4.22 -9.66 2.02
N SER A 290 2.97 -9.72 1.55
CA SER A 290 1.83 -9.10 2.22
C SER A 290 1.16 -10.09 3.18
N GLY A 291 1.29 -9.83 4.48
CA GLY A 291 0.58 -10.56 5.53
C GLY A 291 -0.77 -9.94 5.90
N GLU A 292 -1.40 -10.44 6.97
CA GLU A 292 -2.68 -9.93 7.46
C GLU A 292 -2.55 -8.55 8.12
N ALA A 293 -1.50 -8.36 8.93
CA ALA A 293 -1.31 -7.15 9.72
C ALA A 293 -0.36 -6.13 9.05
N LEU A 294 0.65 -6.62 8.33
CA LEU A 294 1.74 -5.82 7.78
C LEU A 294 2.26 -6.41 6.47
N THR A 295 3.01 -5.61 5.71
CA THR A 295 3.80 -6.06 4.56
C THR A 295 5.27 -6.11 4.92
N SER A 296 5.94 -7.23 4.69
CA SER A 296 7.39 -7.38 4.88
C SER A 296 8.12 -7.28 3.55
N ILE A 297 9.27 -6.59 3.56
CA ILE A 297 10.16 -6.47 2.41
C ILE A 297 11.54 -6.95 2.81
N ASP A 298 12.05 -7.96 2.13
CA ASP A 298 13.39 -8.53 2.32
C ASP A 298 14.30 -8.18 1.15
N ILE A 299 15.60 -8.00 1.40
CA ILE A 299 16.59 -7.58 0.40
C ILE A 299 17.65 -8.68 0.23
N ASN A 300 17.58 -9.36 -0.92
CA ASN A 300 18.54 -10.39 -1.28
C ASN A 300 19.66 -9.80 -2.13
N SER A 301 20.91 -9.89 -1.65
CA SER A 301 22.08 -9.48 -2.43
C SER A 301 22.32 -10.41 -3.63
N ALA A 302 22.83 -9.86 -4.74
CA ALA A 302 23.23 -10.67 -5.87
C ALA A 302 24.38 -11.63 -5.49
N LYS A 303 24.46 -12.81 -6.12
CA LYS A 303 25.66 -13.67 -6.07
C LYS A 303 26.85 -13.00 -6.78
N SER A 304 27.41 -11.93 -6.21
CA SER A 304 28.62 -11.28 -6.71
C SER A 304 29.64 -11.12 -5.58
N THR A 305 30.25 -12.24 -5.19
CA THR A 305 31.37 -12.32 -4.23
C THR A 305 32.72 -12.16 -4.92
N LYS A 306 32.83 -11.31 -5.95
CA LYS A 306 34.14 -10.99 -6.57
C LYS A 306 34.88 -9.91 -5.75
N GLY A 307 35.30 -10.27 -4.53
CA GLY A 307 36.43 -9.67 -3.80
C GLY A 307 36.36 -8.20 -3.38
N GLY A 308 35.20 -7.54 -3.46
CA GLY A 308 35.01 -6.17 -2.95
C GLY A 308 34.72 -6.12 -1.45
N ASP A 309 34.78 -4.91 -0.88
CA ASP A 309 34.35 -4.64 0.50
C ASP A 309 32.86 -5.01 0.65
N ILE A 310 32.58 -5.93 1.58
CA ILE A 310 31.23 -6.46 1.83
C ILE A 310 30.33 -5.33 2.33
N GLU A 311 30.86 -4.43 3.16
CA GLU A 311 30.14 -3.30 3.73
C GLU A 311 29.74 -2.29 2.64
N GLU A 312 30.66 -1.95 1.73
CA GLU A 312 30.36 -1.04 0.61
C GLU A 312 29.30 -1.65 -0.32
N THR A 313 29.38 -2.96 -0.55
CA THR A 313 28.40 -3.68 -1.38
C THR A 313 27.01 -3.70 -0.72
N ALA A 314 26.95 -3.93 0.59
CA ALA A 314 25.71 -3.87 1.37
C ALA A 314 25.09 -2.47 1.32
N LEU A 315 25.88 -1.42 1.60
CA LEU A 315 25.41 -0.03 1.52
C LEU A 315 24.89 0.31 0.13
N LYS A 316 25.62 -0.01 -0.93
CA LYS A 316 25.19 0.28 -2.30
C LYS A 316 23.89 -0.46 -2.66
N THR A 317 23.76 -1.71 -2.23
CA THR A 317 22.56 -2.52 -2.47
C THR A 317 21.37 -1.95 -1.69
N ASN A 318 21.55 -1.56 -0.43
CA ASN A 318 20.50 -0.96 0.39
C ASN A 318 20.05 0.41 -0.13
N LEU A 319 20.96 1.24 -0.66
CA LEU A 319 20.60 2.53 -1.27
C LEU A 319 19.77 2.34 -2.55
N GLU A 320 20.12 1.33 -3.36
CA GLU A 320 19.33 0.96 -4.52
C GLU A 320 17.96 0.39 -4.13
N ALA A 321 17.95 -0.50 -3.13
CA ALA A 321 16.73 -1.08 -2.58
C ALA A 321 15.80 0.02 -2.05
N ALA A 322 16.33 1.02 -1.32
CA ALA A 322 15.54 2.12 -0.79
C ALA A 322 14.80 2.88 -1.89
N ALA A 323 15.49 3.19 -3.00
CA ALA A 323 14.88 3.86 -4.14
C ALA A 323 13.79 3.02 -4.81
N GLU A 324 14.01 1.71 -4.99
CA GLU A 324 13.02 0.82 -5.61
C GLU A 324 11.85 0.50 -4.65
N ILE A 325 12.07 0.41 -3.33
CA ILE A 325 11.02 0.24 -2.33
C ILE A 325 10.06 1.43 -2.37
N GLY A 326 10.56 2.66 -2.33
CA GLY A 326 9.71 3.86 -2.42
C GLY A 326 8.84 3.85 -3.68
N LYS A 327 9.40 3.40 -4.81
CA LYS A 327 8.68 3.22 -6.07
C LYS A 327 7.65 2.09 -6.00
N GLN A 328 8.00 0.90 -5.52
CA GLN A 328 7.11 -0.27 -5.46
C GLN A 328 5.95 -0.06 -4.49
N VAL A 329 6.21 0.53 -3.33
CA VAL A 329 5.17 0.87 -2.34
C VAL A 329 4.13 1.82 -2.93
N LYS A 330 4.55 2.78 -3.76
CA LYS A 330 3.65 3.67 -4.49
C LYS A 330 2.90 2.94 -5.61
N LEU A 331 3.62 2.26 -6.52
CA LEU A 331 3.03 1.58 -7.69
C LEU A 331 2.02 0.49 -7.32
N ARG A 332 2.23 -0.20 -6.20
CA ARG A 332 1.34 -1.24 -5.69
C ARG A 332 0.26 -0.71 -4.74
N ASP A 333 0.29 0.60 -4.47
CA ASP A 333 -0.44 1.29 -3.39
C ASP A 333 -0.40 0.52 -2.05
N LEU A 334 0.78 0.01 -1.67
CA LEU A 334 0.96 -0.66 -0.37
C LEU A 334 0.72 0.36 0.74
N GLY A 335 -0.11 0.01 1.72
CA GLY A 335 -0.31 0.88 2.88
C GLY A 335 -0.59 0.10 4.15
N GLY A 336 -0.79 0.83 5.25
CA GLY A 336 -0.68 0.26 6.58
C GLY A 336 0.78 0.15 7.02
N LEU A 337 1.08 -0.84 7.86
CA LEU A 337 2.42 -1.08 8.37
C LEU A 337 3.26 -1.87 7.36
N ILE A 338 4.46 -1.38 7.10
CA ILE A 338 5.45 -1.97 6.20
C ILE A 338 6.74 -2.11 7.01
N VAL A 339 7.35 -3.29 6.98
CA VAL A 339 8.61 -3.59 7.66
C VAL A 339 9.63 -3.98 6.62
N ILE A 340 10.79 -3.33 6.64
CA ILE A 340 11.85 -3.52 5.66
C ILE A 340 13.07 -4.10 6.37
N ASP A 341 13.53 -5.25 5.89
CA ASP A 341 14.74 -5.94 6.34
C ASP A 341 15.91 -5.57 5.42
N PHE A 342 16.68 -4.57 5.82
CA PHE A 342 17.88 -4.14 5.09
C PHE A 342 19.03 -5.10 5.37
N ILE A 343 19.96 -5.23 4.42
CA ILE A 343 21.20 -5.99 4.65
C ILE A 343 21.94 -5.33 5.82
N ASP A 344 22.31 -6.11 6.82
CA ASP A 344 23.06 -5.64 7.99
C ASP A 344 24.32 -4.86 7.57
N MET A 345 24.54 -3.72 8.23
CA MET A 345 25.70 -2.84 8.07
C MET A 345 26.29 -2.53 9.44
N GLU A 346 27.62 -2.65 9.57
CA GLU A 346 28.32 -2.41 10.84
C GLU A 346 28.48 -0.91 11.15
N ASP A 347 28.65 -0.06 10.14
CA ASP A 347 28.81 1.40 10.34
C ASP A 347 27.44 2.09 10.53
N PRO A 348 27.18 2.73 11.69
CA PRO A 348 25.94 3.49 11.89
C PRO A 348 25.72 4.60 10.86
N LYS A 349 26.80 5.16 10.27
CA LYS A 349 26.67 6.18 9.22
C LYS A 349 26.11 5.60 7.92
N SER A 350 26.32 4.31 7.66
CA SER A 350 25.73 3.61 6.52
C SER A 350 24.21 3.47 6.72
N ASN A 351 23.77 3.13 7.94
CA ASN A 351 22.34 3.11 8.30
C ASN A 351 21.69 4.50 8.10
N GLU A 352 22.32 5.57 8.60
CA GLU A 352 21.81 6.94 8.41
C GLU A 352 21.67 7.34 6.93
N LYS A 353 22.57 6.87 6.05
CA LYS A 353 22.47 7.11 4.60
C LYS A 353 21.28 6.38 3.99
N VAL A 354 21.02 5.14 4.41
CA VAL A 354 19.88 4.35 3.94
C VAL A 354 18.56 4.94 4.44
N GLU A 355 18.49 5.35 5.71
CA GLU A 355 17.35 6.09 6.29
C GLU A 355 17.02 7.36 5.49
N ARG A 356 18.05 8.15 5.16
CA ARG A 356 17.87 9.35 4.34
C ARG A 356 17.39 9.00 2.93
N ALA A 357 17.98 7.97 2.30
CA ALA A 357 17.56 7.52 0.98
C ALA A 357 16.09 7.06 0.97
N MET A 358 15.65 6.35 2.00
CA MET A 358 14.24 5.96 2.17
C MET A 358 13.31 7.17 2.31
N HIS A 359 13.69 8.15 3.13
CA HIS A 359 12.93 9.39 3.26
C HIS A 359 12.84 10.15 1.92
N ASP A 360 13.95 10.28 1.20
CA ASP A 360 13.98 10.98 -0.09
C ASP A 360 13.17 10.25 -1.16
N SER A 361 13.21 8.91 -1.18
CA SER A 361 12.44 8.09 -2.13
C SER A 361 10.92 8.23 -1.98
N THR A 362 10.45 8.53 -0.77
CA THR A 362 9.02 8.62 -0.42
C THR A 362 8.49 10.06 -0.36
N ARG A 363 9.37 11.06 -0.48
CA ARG A 363 9.03 12.49 -0.34
C ARG A 363 7.96 12.97 -1.32
N HIS A 364 7.94 12.41 -2.53
CA HIS A 364 6.99 12.80 -3.58
C HIS A 364 5.69 11.99 -3.56
N ASP A 365 5.53 11.08 -2.60
CA ASP A 365 4.29 10.31 -2.45
C ASP A 365 3.15 11.22 -1.96
N HIS A 366 1.96 10.98 -2.51
CA HIS A 366 0.75 11.67 -2.08
C HIS A 366 0.15 11.05 -0.81
N ALA A 367 0.57 9.85 -0.41
CA ALA A 367 0.20 9.27 0.87
C ALA A 367 0.95 9.92 2.02
N ARG A 368 0.31 10.02 3.19
CA ARG A 368 1.04 10.34 4.42
C ARG A 368 1.91 9.15 4.78
N ILE A 369 3.21 9.39 4.90
CA ILE A 369 4.21 8.39 5.26
C ILE A 369 4.88 8.78 6.58
N GLN A 370 5.10 7.79 7.44
CA GLN A 370 5.93 7.89 8.63
C GLN A 370 7.02 6.82 8.52
N LEU A 371 8.26 7.21 8.75
CA LEU A 371 9.43 6.34 8.75
C LEU A 371 10.06 6.41 10.13
N ASP A 372 10.37 5.25 10.70
CA ASP A 372 11.25 5.16 11.85
C ASP A 372 12.69 4.83 11.42
N LYS A 373 13.63 4.93 12.36
CA LYS A 373 15.02 4.54 12.16
C LYS A 373 15.16 3.02 12.01
N ILE A 374 16.31 2.60 11.49
CA ILE A 374 16.68 1.18 11.50
C ILE A 374 16.84 0.75 12.97
N SER A 375 16.03 -0.22 13.36
CA SER A 375 15.98 -0.77 14.71
C SER A 375 17.27 -1.54 15.05
N ARG A 376 17.40 -1.94 16.32
CA ARG A 376 18.49 -2.81 16.78
C ARG A 376 18.47 -4.20 16.13
N PHE A 377 17.37 -4.59 15.51
CA PHE A 377 17.21 -5.86 14.82
C PHE A 377 17.45 -5.74 13.30
N GLY A 378 17.94 -4.59 12.79
CA GLY A 378 18.16 -4.37 11.35
C GLY A 378 16.92 -3.96 10.57
N LEU A 379 15.75 -3.94 11.22
CA LEU A 379 14.47 -3.64 10.57
C LEU A 379 14.14 -2.15 10.59
N MET A 380 13.63 -1.63 9.47
CA MET A 380 13.01 -0.30 9.39
C MET A 380 11.48 -0.44 9.36
N GLU A 381 10.80 0.33 10.22
CA GLU A 381 9.34 0.41 10.25
C GLU A 381 8.84 1.62 9.46
N MET A 382 7.83 1.40 8.63
CA MET A 382 7.19 2.40 7.80
C MET A 382 5.67 2.29 7.92
N SER A 383 4.98 3.41 8.12
CA SER A 383 3.53 3.49 7.99
C SER A 383 3.16 4.34 6.80
N ARG A 384 2.33 3.82 5.89
CA ARG A 384 1.82 4.57 4.74
C ARG A 384 0.29 4.60 4.73
N GLN A 385 -0.28 5.78 4.55
CA GLN A 385 -1.71 5.95 4.37
C GLN A 385 -2.18 5.22 3.10
N ARG A 386 -3.19 4.36 3.23
CA ARG A 386 -3.86 3.72 2.09
C ARG A 386 -4.75 4.75 1.37
N ILE A 387 -4.50 4.97 0.08
CA ILE A 387 -5.30 5.89 -0.74
C ILE A 387 -6.36 5.12 -1.53
N LYS A 388 -5.96 3.98 -2.10
CA LYS A 388 -6.71 3.08 -2.98
C LYS A 388 -6.54 1.63 -2.49
N PRO A 389 -7.30 0.67 -3.04
CA PRO A 389 -6.99 -0.76 -2.89
C PRO A 389 -5.58 -1.06 -3.41
N ALA A 390 -4.85 -1.92 -2.71
CA ALA A 390 -3.52 -2.29 -3.16
C ALA A 390 -3.62 -3.22 -4.37
N LEU A 391 -2.64 -3.18 -5.27
CA LEU A 391 -2.58 -4.09 -6.42
C LEU A 391 -2.56 -5.56 -5.98
N ASN A 392 -1.92 -5.84 -4.84
CA ASN A 392 -1.88 -7.15 -4.21
C ASN A 392 -3.27 -7.65 -3.74
N ASP A 393 -4.23 -6.76 -3.49
CA ASP A 393 -5.59 -7.16 -3.11
C ASP A 393 -6.32 -7.85 -4.29
N LEU A 394 -5.83 -7.67 -5.52
CA LEU A 394 -6.31 -8.34 -6.74
C LEU A 394 -5.67 -9.72 -6.94
N MET A 395 -4.58 -10.01 -6.22
CA MET A 395 -3.89 -11.28 -6.32
C MET A 395 -4.52 -12.31 -5.38
N GLY A 396 -4.55 -13.57 -5.80
CA GLY A 396 -4.92 -14.66 -4.92
C GLY A 396 -3.97 -14.71 -3.71
N LYS A 397 -4.52 -14.89 -2.50
CA LYS A 397 -3.69 -15.07 -1.30
C LYS A 397 -2.73 -16.25 -1.51
N THR A 398 -1.43 -16.01 -1.31
CA THR A 398 -0.46 -17.11 -1.31
C THR A 398 -0.67 -17.91 -0.03
N ILE A 399 -1.23 -19.11 -0.16
CA ILE A 399 -1.47 -20.02 0.95
C ILE A 399 -0.40 -21.11 0.89
N TRP A 400 0.32 -21.32 1.99
CA TRP A 400 1.17 -22.50 2.14
C TRP A 400 0.26 -23.73 2.26
N VAL A 401 0.14 -24.50 1.17
CA VAL A 401 -0.70 -25.70 1.15
C VAL A 401 0.10 -26.88 1.71
N ARG A 402 -0.49 -27.60 2.68
CA ARG A 402 0.10 -28.81 3.26
C ARG A 402 0.31 -29.88 2.18
N SER A 403 1.43 -30.59 2.21
CA SER A 403 1.72 -31.65 1.23
C SER A 403 0.68 -32.78 1.30
N VAL A 404 0.37 -33.38 0.15
CA VAL A 404 -0.64 -34.45 0.03
C VAL A 404 -0.36 -35.60 0.99
N ALA A 405 0.89 -36.09 1.04
CA ALA A 405 1.28 -37.16 1.96
C ALA A 405 1.03 -36.79 3.43
N SER A 406 1.35 -35.56 3.83
CA SER A 406 1.10 -35.09 5.19
C SER A 406 -0.40 -34.97 5.48
N VAL A 407 -1.23 -34.58 4.51
CA VAL A 407 -2.69 -34.57 4.61
C VAL A 407 -3.24 -35.99 4.76
N CYS A 408 -2.78 -36.95 3.96
CA CYS A 408 -3.17 -38.36 4.07
C CYS A 408 -2.90 -38.91 5.48
N GLU A 409 -1.72 -38.66 6.05
CA GLU A 409 -1.39 -39.04 7.43
C GLU A 409 -2.35 -38.40 8.46
N SER A 410 -2.72 -37.14 8.26
CA SER A 410 -3.71 -36.45 9.08
C SER A 410 -5.08 -37.12 9.01
N ILE A 411 -5.50 -37.49 7.80
CA ILE A 411 -6.75 -38.19 7.54
C ILE A 411 -6.75 -39.55 8.26
N PHE A 412 -5.66 -40.31 8.18
CA PHE A 412 -5.55 -41.59 8.88
C PHE A 412 -5.73 -41.47 10.39
N ARG A 413 -5.11 -40.45 11.01
CA ARG A 413 -5.26 -40.19 12.46
C ARG A 413 -6.70 -39.85 12.82
N LEU A 414 -7.35 -38.96 12.08
CA LEU A 414 -8.73 -38.55 12.35
C LEU A 414 -9.76 -39.64 12.05
N ILE A 415 -9.57 -40.42 10.99
CA ILE A 415 -10.38 -41.60 10.71
C ILE A 415 -10.25 -42.60 11.86
N THR A 416 -9.04 -42.82 12.35
CA THR A 416 -8.79 -43.72 13.49
C THR A 416 -9.51 -43.21 14.75
N GLU A 417 -9.34 -41.94 15.09
CA GLU A 417 -10.01 -41.30 16.24
C GLU A 417 -11.53 -41.42 16.14
N LYS A 418 -12.10 -41.07 14.99
CA LYS A 418 -13.54 -41.19 14.73
C LYS A 418 -14.00 -42.65 14.77
N SER A 419 -13.17 -43.58 14.32
CA SER A 419 -13.50 -45.00 14.30
C SER A 419 -13.53 -45.64 15.69
N ILE A 420 -12.71 -45.15 16.64
CA ILE A 420 -12.72 -45.63 18.03
C ILE A 420 -14.10 -45.40 18.68
N ASN A 421 -14.67 -44.22 18.49
CA ASN A 421 -15.92 -43.80 19.13
C ASN A 421 -17.19 -44.16 18.34
N ASN A 422 -17.05 -44.63 17.09
CA ASN A 422 -18.15 -44.86 16.16
C ASN A 422 -17.95 -46.17 15.41
N LYS A 423 -17.87 -47.29 16.13
CA LYS A 423 -17.77 -48.63 15.53
C LYS A 423 -19.03 -48.95 14.71
N SER A 424 -18.88 -49.77 13.66
CA SER A 424 -19.96 -50.17 12.76
C SER A 424 -20.67 -49.00 12.04
N SER A 425 -19.96 -47.91 11.77
CA SER A 425 -20.48 -46.73 11.05
C SER A 425 -19.87 -46.59 9.65
N ILE A 426 -20.52 -45.77 8.81
CA ILE A 426 -19.98 -45.35 7.52
C ILE A 426 -19.30 -43.99 7.70
N LEU A 427 -18.01 -43.92 7.38
CA LEU A 427 -17.21 -42.70 7.35
C LEU A 427 -17.09 -42.21 5.91
N MET A 428 -17.73 -41.09 5.61
CA MET A 428 -17.69 -40.47 4.30
C MET A 428 -16.58 -39.41 4.28
N LEU A 429 -15.51 -39.71 3.57
CA LEU A 429 -14.35 -38.86 3.39
C LEU A 429 -14.48 -38.10 2.06
N LYS A 430 -14.72 -36.79 2.09
CA LYS A 430 -14.69 -35.93 0.89
C LYS A 430 -13.35 -35.21 0.80
N VAL A 431 -12.59 -35.47 -0.27
CA VAL A 431 -11.18 -35.03 -0.44
C VAL A 431 -10.92 -34.51 -1.86
N SER A 432 -9.80 -33.80 -2.06
CA SER A 432 -9.36 -33.38 -3.40
C SER A 432 -8.96 -34.58 -4.27
N PRO A 433 -8.89 -34.42 -5.61
CA PRO A 433 -8.45 -35.49 -6.52
C PRO A 433 -7.07 -36.06 -6.19
N ASN A 434 -6.11 -35.21 -5.84
CA ASN A 434 -4.74 -35.65 -5.53
C ASN A 434 -4.69 -36.48 -4.24
N VAL A 435 -5.43 -36.07 -3.20
CA VAL A 435 -5.51 -36.80 -1.93
C VAL A 435 -6.24 -38.12 -2.12
N ALA A 436 -7.34 -38.14 -2.89
CA ALA A 436 -8.04 -39.37 -3.22
C ALA A 436 -7.14 -40.37 -3.96
N ASN A 437 -6.37 -39.89 -4.94
CA ASN A 437 -5.44 -40.72 -5.70
C ASN A 437 -4.39 -41.40 -4.80
N GLU A 438 -3.80 -40.66 -3.85
CA GLU A 438 -2.85 -41.24 -2.89
C GLU A 438 -3.53 -42.22 -1.93
N LEU A 439 -4.69 -41.85 -1.38
CA LEU A 439 -5.43 -42.69 -0.42
C LEU A 439 -5.94 -44.01 -1.03
N LEU A 440 -6.48 -43.96 -2.25
CA LEU A 440 -7.11 -45.11 -2.91
C LEU A 440 -6.12 -45.99 -3.69
N ASN A 441 -4.86 -45.56 -3.83
CA ASN A 441 -3.81 -46.36 -4.45
C ASN A 441 -2.71 -46.70 -3.43
N ARG A 442 -1.80 -45.74 -3.14
CA ARG A 442 -0.63 -45.98 -2.27
C ARG A 442 -1.04 -46.43 -0.87
N TYR A 443 -2.03 -45.78 -0.28
CA TYR A 443 -2.45 -46.04 1.10
C TYR A 443 -3.72 -46.88 1.23
N ARG A 444 -4.17 -47.52 0.13
CA ARG A 444 -5.34 -48.39 0.14
C ARG A 444 -5.24 -49.52 1.18
N PRO A 445 -4.09 -50.21 1.33
CA PRO A 445 -3.96 -51.26 2.34
C PRO A 445 -4.16 -50.74 3.78
N ASN A 446 -3.75 -49.50 4.04
CA ASN A 446 -3.91 -48.86 5.35
C ASN A 446 -5.37 -48.55 5.65
N LEU A 447 -6.13 -48.09 4.65
CA LEU A 447 -7.58 -47.88 4.78
C LEU A 447 -8.30 -49.20 5.05
N ASP A 448 -7.98 -50.25 4.29
CA ASP A 448 -8.57 -51.58 4.45
C ASP A 448 -8.29 -52.15 5.85
N GLN A 449 -7.08 -51.93 6.39
CA GLN A 449 -6.73 -52.33 7.75
C GLN A 449 -7.57 -51.61 8.80
N LEU A 450 -7.82 -50.30 8.63
CA LEU A 450 -8.67 -49.52 9.53
C LEU A 450 -10.14 -49.95 9.45
N GLU A 451 -10.68 -50.18 8.25
CA GLU A 451 -12.03 -50.70 8.05
C GLU A 451 -12.23 -52.00 8.83
N ARG A 452 -11.29 -52.96 8.67
CA ARG A 452 -11.34 -54.26 9.35
C ARG A 452 -11.21 -54.14 10.87
N LYS A 453 -10.29 -53.29 11.36
CA LYS A 453 -10.00 -53.15 12.80
C LYS A 453 -11.18 -52.57 13.58
N PHE A 454 -11.91 -51.64 13.00
CA PHE A 454 -13.01 -50.93 13.66
C PHE A 454 -14.40 -51.33 13.16
N SER A 455 -14.48 -52.28 12.23
CA SER A 455 -15.71 -52.71 11.55
C SER A 455 -16.47 -51.54 10.89
N ASN A 456 -15.74 -50.52 10.43
CA ASN A 456 -16.31 -49.34 9.77
C ASN A 456 -16.18 -49.47 8.25
N LYS A 457 -17.06 -48.80 7.50
CA LYS A 457 -16.89 -48.60 6.06
C LYS A 457 -16.38 -47.18 5.80
N ILE A 458 -15.26 -47.04 5.12
CA ILE A 458 -14.70 -45.75 4.71
C ILE A 458 -15.04 -45.55 3.23
N MET A 459 -15.83 -44.53 2.95
CA MET A 459 -16.22 -44.16 1.60
C MET A 459 -15.52 -42.87 1.20
N THR A 460 -14.70 -42.92 0.15
CA THR A 460 -13.96 -41.74 -0.33
C THR A 460 -14.68 -41.13 -1.51
N PHE A 461 -15.01 -39.85 -1.41
CA PHE A 461 -15.62 -39.04 -2.46
C PHE A 461 -14.63 -37.97 -2.93
N ILE A 462 -14.56 -37.79 -4.25
CA ILE A 462 -13.67 -36.82 -4.87
C ILE A 462 -14.46 -35.53 -5.11
N ASP A 463 -14.04 -34.46 -4.45
CA ASP A 463 -14.53 -33.11 -4.71
C ASP A 463 -13.46 -32.34 -5.49
N PRO A 464 -13.64 -32.10 -6.81
CA PRO A 464 -12.64 -31.44 -7.65
C PRO A 464 -12.39 -29.98 -7.26
N TYR A 465 -13.30 -29.37 -6.50
CA TYR A 465 -13.20 -27.97 -6.07
C TYR A 465 -12.52 -27.83 -4.70
N LYS A 466 -12.19 -28.94 -4.03
CA LYS A 466 -11.50 -28.94 -2.75
C LYS A 466 -10.00 -28.78 -2.94
N GLN A 467 -9.39 -27.84 -2.21
CA GLN A 467 -7.93 -27.75 -2.11
C GLN A 467 -7.35 -28.96 -1.37
N ASN A 468 -6.09 -29.29 -1.66
CA ASN A 468 -5.44 -30.50 -1.14
C ASN A 468 -5.39 -30.57 0.39
N ASP A 469 -5.37 -29.43 1.08
CA ASP A 469 -5.31 -29.33 2.53
C ASP A 469 -6.69 -29.37 3.22
N ASN A 470 -7.78 -29.35 2.44
CA ASN A 470 -9.13 -29.30 2.96
C ASN A 470 -9.86 -30.64 2.72
N TYR A 471 -10.28 -31.34 3.78
CA TYR A 471 -11.06 -32.58 3.70
C TYR A 471 -12.21 -32.56 4.71
N THR A 472 -13.30 -33.26 4.43
CA THR A 472 -14.39 -33.46 5.38
C THR A 472 -14.57 -34.95 5.66
N ILE A 473 -14.86 -35.28 6.91
CA ILE A 473 -15.17 -36.65 7.33
C ILE A 473 -16.53 -36.61 8.01
N GLU A 474 -17.56 -37.07 7.32
CA GLU A 474 -18.93 -37.20 7.84
C GLU A 474 -19.14 -38.62 8.37
N ILE A 475 -19.89 -38.76 9.47
CA ILE A 475 -20.16 -40.06 10.11
C ILE A 475 -21.65 -40.33 9.96
N LYS A 476 -22.01 -41.47 9.37
CA LYS A 476 -23.40 -41.94 9.29
C LYS A 476 -23.55 -43.17 10.19
N LYS A 477 -24.32 -43.02 11.27
CA LYS A 477 -24.70 -44.10 12.19
C LYS A 477 -26.04 -44.69 11.73
N ASN A 478 -26.16 -46.02 11.71
CA ASN A 478 -27.42 -46.76 11.50
C ASN A 478 -28.24 -46.37 10.25
N ALA A 479 -27.61 -46.13 9.10
CA ALA A 479 -28.34 -45.68 7.90
C ALA A 479 -28.40 -46.76 6.82
N TRP A 480 -29.62 -47.02 6.32
CA TRP A 480 -29.84 -47.50 4.96
C TRP A 480 -29.23 -46.45 4.02
N PHE A 481 -27.99 -46.69 3.58
CA PHE A 481 -27.23 -45.74 2.78
C PHE A 481 -27.49 -46.03 1.30
N ASN A 482 -28.26 -45.16 0.64
CA ASN A 482 -28.49 -45.26 -0.79
C ASN A 482 -27.26 -44.75 -1.54
N TYR A 483 -26.35 -45.67 -1.84
CA TYR A 483 -25.09 -45.42 -2.53
C TYR A 483 -25.29 -44.69 -3.87
N GLU A 484 -26.30 -45.09 -4.65
CA GLU A 484 -26.56 -44.52 -5.97
C GLU A 484 -27.01 -43.06 -5.90
N HIS A 485 -27.84 -42.69 -4.91
CA HIS A 485 -28.30 -41.32 -4.74
C HIS A 485 -27.17 -40.35 -4.38
N GLU A 486 -26.27 -40.74 -3.46
CA GLU A 486 -25.12 -39.91 -3.07
C GLU A 486 -24.05 -39.83 -4.18
N LEU A 487 -23.85 -40.91 -4.94
CA LEU A 487 -22.96 -40.90 -6.10
C LEU A 487 -23.53 -39.99 -7.21
N GLU A 488 -24.84 -40.04 -7.44
CA GLU A 488 -25.53 -39.13 -8.35
C GLU A 488 -25.44 -37.67 -7.88
N GLU A 489 -25.59 -37.38 -6.58
CA GLU A 489 -25.48 -36.03 -6.05
C GLU A 489 -24.05 -35.49 -6.17
N SER A 490 -23.03 -36.31 -5.90
CA SER A 490 -21.62 -35.98 -6.12
C SER A 490 -21.31 -35.77 -7.61
N SER A 491 -21.91 -36.58 -8.50
CA SER A 491 -21.74 -36.47 -9.96
C SER A 491 -22.50 -35.26 -10.54
N LYS A 492 -23.69 -34.94 -10.01
CA LYS A 492 -24.46 -33.73 -10.34
C LYS A 492 -23.75 -32.47 -9.81
N ALA A 493 -23.12 -32.53 -8.63
CA ALA A 493 -22.27 -31.45 -8.11
C ALA A 493 -21.03 -31.19 -8.99
N PHE A 494 -20.49 -32.25 -9.60
CA PHE A 494 -19.42 -32.17 -10.60
C PHE A 494 -19.89 -31.43 -11.86
N GLN A 495 -21.10 -31.73 -12.36
CA GLN A 495 -21.66 -31.12 -13.58
C GLN A 495 -22.20 -29.69 -13.38
N ASN A 496 -22.81 -29.38 -12.23
CA ASN A 496 -23.57 -28.13 -12.01
C ASN A 496 -22.74 -26.96 -11.43
N ARG A 497 -21.47 -27.16 -11.04
CA ARG A 497 -20.59 -26.08 -10.51
C ARG A 497 -19.58 -25.52 -11.51
N THR A 498 -19.73 -25.85 -12.79
CA THR A 498 -18.92 -25.27 -13.90
C THR A 498 -19.18 -23.78 -14.15
N THR A 499 -20.13 -23.17 -13.46
CA THR A 499 -20.20 -21.72 -13.35
C THR A 499 -19.51 -21.30 -12.05
N TYR A 500 -18.31 -20.74 -12.15
CA TYR A 500 -17.87 -19.75 -11.19
C TYR A 500 -18.93 -18.65 -11.17
N ASN A 501 -19.95 -18.81 -10.34
CA ASN A 501 -20.72 -17.69 -9.84
C ASN A 501 -19.80 -16.94 -8.87
N VAL A 502 -18.76 -16.27 -9.42
CA VAL A 502 -18.60 -14.87 -9.03
C VAL A 502 -19.99 -14.32 -9.26
N LYS A 503 -20.70 -13.98 -8.19
CA LYS A 503 -21.91 -13.18 -8.33
C LYS A 503 -21.42 -11.87 -8.93
N VAL A 504 -21.27 -11.83 -10.26
CA VAL A 504 -21.13 -10.60 -11.00
C VAL A 504 -22.40 -9.86 -10.59
N PRO A 505 -22.28 -8.73 -9.88
CA PRO A 505 -23.44 -8.03 -9.37
C PRO A 505 -24.43 -7.84 -10.52
N LYS A 506 -25.68 -8.26 -10.27
CA LYS A 506 -26.77 -8.14 -11.24
C LYS A 506 -26.86 -6.69 -11.70
N LYS A 507 -26.83 -6.49 -13.02
CA LYS A 507 -27.21 -5.29 -13.79
C LYS A 507 -26.75 -3.97 -13.17
N GLN A 508 -25.72 -3.38 -13.77
CA GLN A 508 -25.19 -2.05 -13.46
C GLN A 508 -26.31 -1.04 -13.21
N ASN A 509 -26.42 -0.53 -11.97
CA ASN A 509 -27.18 0.69 -11.72
C ASN A 509 -26.32 1.84 -12.23
N LYS A 510 -26.62 2.35 -13.43
CA LYS A 510 -26.01 3.57 -13.94
C LYS A 510 -26.28 4.70 -12.95
N ALA A 511 -25.27 5.53 -12.67
CA ALA A 511 -25.45 6.66 -11.78
C ALA A 511 -26.49 7.63 -12.34
N LEU A 512 -27.24 8.29 -11.46
CA LEU A 512 -28.17 9.35 -11.88
C LEU A 512 -27.43 10.60 -12.35
N VAL A 513 -26.25 10.85 -11.76
CA VAL A 513 -25.37 11.97 -12.08
C VAL A 513 -23.93 11.45 -12.20
N GLU A 514 -23.23 11.84 -13.25
CA GLU A 514 -21.80 11.55 -13.46
C GLU A 514 -20.99 12.85 -13.61
N ASP A 515 -21.54 13.84 -14.31
CA ASP A 515 -20.97 15.18 -14.50
C ASP A 515 -22.08 16.19 -14.81
N VAL A 516 -21.71 17.47 -14.89
CA VAL A 516 -22.58 18.56 -15.34
C VAL A 516 -22.03 19.25 -16.58
N GLU A 517 -22.92 19.62 -17.50
CA GLU A 517 -22.57 20.58 -18.54
C GLU A 517 -22.26 21.92 -17.90
N PHE A 518 -21.07 22.46 -18.12
CA PHE A 518 -20.62 23.71 -17.53
C PHE A 518 -19.86 24.52 -18.57
N ARG A 519 -20.03 25.85 -18.55
CA ARG A 519 -19.32 26.77 -19.46
C ARG A 519 -17.82 26.66 -19.23
N ASN A 520 -17.01 26.77 -20.27
CA ASN A 520 -15.55 26.66 -20.16
C ASN A 520 -14.94 27.79 -19.30
N ILE A 521 -13.75 27.56 -18.75
CA ILE A 521 -12.95 28.61 -18.10
C ILE A 521 -12.66 29.72 -19.12
N PRO A 522 -12.98 31.00 -18.83
CA PRO A 522 -12.52 32.11 -19.65
C PRO A 522 -10.98 32.11 -19.66
N LYS A 523 -10.35 32.26 -20.84
CA LYS A 523 -8.88 32.38 -20.91
C LYS A 523 -8.44 33.62 -20.12
N ILE A 524 -7.86 33.40 -18.93
CA ILE A 524 -7.32 34.47 -18.11
C ILE A 524 -5.91 34.76 -18.63
N ASP A 525 -5.71 36.00 -19.10
CA ASP A 525 -4.44 36.45 -19.66
C ASP A 525 -3.41 36.58 -18.53
N SER A 526 -2.51 35.59 -18.40
CA SER A 526 -1.54 35.47 -17.30
C SER A 526 -0.55 36.64 -17.22
N ASN A 527 -0.49 37.49 -18.24
CA ASN A 527 0.28 38.72 -18.29
C ASN A 527 -0.34 39.91 -17.53
N LYS A 528 -1.57 39.80 -17.01
CA LYS A 528 -2.19 40.86 -16.19
C LYS A 528 -2.01 40.63 -14.69
N LYS A 529 -0.75 40.53 -14.24
CA LYS A 529 -0.39 40.58 -12.81
C LYS A 529 -0.55 41.98 -12.16
N GLY A 530 -1.22 42.95 -12.81
CA GLY A 530 -1.10 44.37 -12.45
C GLY A 530 -2.36 45.11 -12.03
N LEU A 531 -3.53 44.48 -11.91
CA LEU A 531 -4.79 45.21 -11.64
C LEU A 531 -5.42 44.92 -10.28
N LEU A 532 -5.16 43.76 -9.66
CA LEU A 532 -5.74 43.39 -8.36
C LEU A 532 -4.94 43.90 -7.15
N ASP A 533 -3.66 44.25 -7.32
CA ASP A 533 -2.87 44.97 -6.29
C ASP A 533 -3.46 46.35 -5.95
N SER A 534 -4.25 46.94 -6.86
CA SER A 534 -4.95 48.20 -6.61
C SER A 534 -6.22 48.03 -5.76
N LEU A 535 -6.85 46.85 -5.77
CA LEU A 535 -8.02 46.55 -4.93
C LEU A 535 -7.61 46.16 -3.50
N PHE A 536 -6.48 45.45 -3.35
CA PHE A 536 -5.89 45.18 -2.03
C PHE A 536 -5.45 46.45 -1.30
N ASN A 537 -5.04 47.50 -2.03
CA ASN A 537 -4.74 48.81 -1.45
C ASN A 537 -5.99 49.65 -1.13
N PHE A 538 -7.18 49.29 -1.65
CA PHE A 538 -8.43 50.02 -1.40
C PHE A 538 -9.18 49.48 -0.16
N PHE A 539 -9.05 48.18 0.15
CA PHE A 539 -9.62 47.59 1.37
C PHE A 539 -8.79 47.82 2.63
N LYS A 540 -7.58 48.38 2.50
CA LYS A 540 -6.74 48.76 3.63
C LYS A 540 -7.05 50.21 4.04
N GLY A 541 -8.26 50.40 4.57
CA GLY A 541 -8.68 51.65 5.19
C GLY A 541 -7.99 51.89 6.53
N GLU A 542 -7.28 53.01 6.59
CA GLU A 542 -6.92 53.84 7.75
C GLU A 542 -6.06 53.23 8.88
N GLU A 543 -4.74 53.36 8.71
CA GLU A 543 -3.87 53.81 9.81
C GLU A 543 -3.11 55.07 9.36
N GLU A 544 -3.28 56.14 10.13
CA GLU A 544 -2.66 57.44 9.93
C GLU A 544 -1.13 57.35 9.92
N LYS A 545 -0.51 57.95 8.90
CA LYS A 545 0.91 58.36 8.94
C LYS A 545 1.03 59.88 8.77
N PRO A 546 1.90 60.54 9.56
CA PRO A 546 1.95 62.00 9.61
C PRO A 546 2.63 62.59 8.36
N LYS A 547 2.12 63.76 7.98
CA LYS A 547 2.53 64.58 6.83
C LYS A 547 3.98 65.06 6.95
N SER A 548 4.71 64.94 5.85
CA SER A 548 5.98 65.66 5.61
C SER A 548 5.73 66.94 4.82
N LYS A 549 6.51 67.99 5.11
CA LYS A 549 6.64 69.24 4.35
C LYS A 549 8.11 69.73 4.42
N PRO A 550 8.57 70.59 3.49
CA PRO A 550 9.46 70.18 2.41
C PRO A 550 10.90 70.69 2.52
N LYS A 551 11.84 70.03 1.83
CA LYS A 551 13.25 70.45 1.72
C LYS A 551 13.43 71.58 0.69
N GLN A 552 14.05 72.68 1.12
CA GLN A 552 14.82 73.57 0.26
C GLN A 552 16.27 73.70 0.74
N ARG A 553 17.15 73.81 -0.25
CA ARG A 553 18.62 73.73 -0.21
C ARG A 553 19.26 74.97 0.42
N ARG A 554 20.41 74.80 1.12
CA ARG A 554 21.68 75.47 0.74
C ARG A 554 22.90 75.10 1.62
N ASN A 555 23.99 74.81 0.90
CA ASN A 555 25.42 75.06 1.12
C ASN A 555 25.96 75.32 2.53
N TYR A 556 27.02 74.58 2.89
CA TYR A 556 28.03 75.07 3.84
C TYR A 556 29.45 74.55 3.53
N LYS A 557 30.39 75.51 3.46
CA LYS A 557 31.86 75.45 3.65
C LYS A 557 32.29 76.89 4.01
N PRO A 558 33.43 77.16 4.68
CA PRO A 558 34.23 76.38 5.65
C PRO A 558 34.75 77.22 6.87
N ARG A 559 35.62 76.60 7.71
CA ARG A 559 36.53 77.17 8.76
C ARG A 559 35.89 77.63 10.10
N ASN A 560 36.48 77.48 11.29
CA ASN A 560 37.86 77.20 11.77
C ASN A 560 37.78 76.65 13.22
N GLY A 561 38.78 75.87 13.67
CA GLY A 561 39.00 75.63 15.11
C GLY A 561 39.59 74.26 15.48
N LYS A 562 40.92 74.14 15.44
CA LYS A 562 41.77 73.10 16.07
C LYS A 562 42.30 73.65 17.42
N PRO A 563 43.10 72.92 18.24
CA PRO A 563 43.29 71.46 18.42
C PRO A 563 43.50 71.02 19.90
N ASN A 564 43.51 69.70 20.16
CA ASN A 564 44.49 68.91 20.97
C ASN A 564 43.84 67.56 21.33
N THR A 565 44.49 66.38 21.36
CA THR A 565 45.90 65.94 21.31
C THR A 565 45.92 64.43 20.99
N ARG A 566 46.97 63.98 20.26
CA ARG A 566 47.77 62.72 20.32
C ARG A 566 47.11 61.43 20.91
N ARG A 567 47.31 60.20 20.42
CA ARG A 567 48.24 59.56 19.46
C ARG A 567 47.70 58.12 19.18
N ASN A 568 47.84 57.70 17.92
CA ASN A 568 47.71 56.38 17.27
C ASN A 568 48.49 55.20 17.96
N PRO A 569 48.52 53.94 17.42
CA PRO A 569 47.45 52.99 17.02
C PRO A 569 47.86 51.48 17.20
N ARG A 570 47.10 50.55 16.59
CA ARG A 570 47.54 49.29 15.92
C ARG A 570 47.73 47.94 16.69
N GLN A 571 46.98 46.95 16.16
CA GLN A 571 47.40 45.64 15.63
C GLN A 571 47.83 44.44 16.53
N ASN A 572 47.11 43.34 16.26
CA ASN A 572 47.55 41.97 15.97
C ASN A 572 48.00 40.97 17.06
N ARG A 573 47.60 39.72 16.74
CA ARG A 573 48.20 38.39 16.98
C ARG A 573 47.78 37.56 18.20
N ASN A 574 47.17 36.42 17.87
CA ASN A 574 47.45 35.04 18.33
C ASN A 574 48.27 34.88 19.62
N LYS A 575 47.74 34.07 20.55
CA LYS A 575 48.28 32.74 20.89
C LYS A 575 47.51 32.09 22.05
N ASN A 576 47.27 30.79 21.90
CA ASN A 576 47.02 29.84 23.00
C ASN A 576 48.22 29.84 23.97
N PRO A 577 48.04 29.53 25.26
CA PRO A 577 48.40 28.16 25.67
C PRO A 577 47.60 27.57 26.86
N ASN A 578 47.63 26.24 26.93
CA ASN A 578 47.32 25.41 28.11
C ASN A 578 48.37 25.58 29.22
N PHE A 579 47.95 25.45 30.50
CA PHE A 579 48.62 24.69 31.59
C PHE A 579 47.70 24.75 32.85
N LYS A 580 47.23 23.59 33.36
CA LYS A 580 47.66 22.86 34.60
C LYS A 580 47.46 23.63 35.92
N GLU A 581 47.12 23.06 37.08
CA GLU A 581 46.70 21.75 37.62
C GLU A 581 46.59 21.97 39.17
N ASN A 582 46.02 21.02 39.91
CA ASN A 582 46.04 20.79 41.38
C ASN A 582 44.93 21.42 42.24
N LYS A 583 44.38 20.77 43.29
CA LYS A 583 44.32 19.36 43.77
C LYS A 583 43.52 19.32 45.09
N ASN A 584 43.02 18.12 45.44
CA ASN A 584 42.63 17.60 46.78
C ASN A 584 41.24 18.03 47.31
N PHE A 585 40.37 17.16 47.82
CA PHE A 585 40.57 16.07 48.80
C PHE A 585 39.69 14.82 48.56
N LYS A 586 40.12 13.70 49.15
CA LYS A 586 39.70 12.28 49.01
C LYS A 586 38.86 11.79 50.25
N PRO A 587 38.82 10.49 50.66
CA PRO A 587 38.10 9.31 50.15
C PRO A 587 37.48 8.40 51.27
N ASN A 588 36.89 7.24 50.92
CA ASN A 588 37.22 5.90 51.49
C ASN A 588 36.44 4.79 50.74
N GLU A 589 37.09 3.82 50.08
CA GLU A 589 37.58 2.48 50.54
C GLU A 589 36.49 1.39 50.46
N ARG A 590 36.70 0.12 50.07
CA ARG A 590 37.84 -0.77 49.71
C ARG A 590 37.23 -2.06 49.06
N VAL A 591 37.75 -2.58 47.94
CA VAL A 591 38.66 -3.76 47.77
C VAL A 591 37.95 -5.14 47.94
N GLN A 592 37.95 -6.07 46.97
CA GLN A 592 39.08 -6.98 46.66
C GLN A 592 39.15 -7.50 45.21
N LYS A 593 40.42 -7.65 44.76
CA LYS A 593 40.94 -8.30 43.55
C LYS A 593 40.79 -9.83 43.61
N ASN A 594 40.80 -10.47 42.43
CA ASN A 594 41.81 -11.50 42.19
C ASN A 594 42.25 -11.58 40.71
N THR A 595 43.56 -11.65 40.54
CA THR A 595 44.35 -11.72 39.29
C THR A 595 44.68 -13.16 38.92
N ARG A 596 44.76 -13.49 37.63
CA ARG A 596 45.75 -14.44 37.08
C ARG A 596 46.05 -14.16 35.60
N LYS A 597 47.33 -14.35 35.24
CA LYS A 597 48.05 -14.02 34.01
C LYS A 597 47.91 -15.13 32.92
N PRO A 598 48.39 -14.88 31.68
CA PRO A 598 48.02 -15.63 30.47
C PRO A 598 49.00 -16.75 30.11
N GLU A 599 48.53 -17.75 29.35
CA GLU A 599 49.35 -18.74 28.66
C GLU A 599 49.24 -18.58 27.14
N THR A 600 50.42 -18.58 26.53
CA THR A 600 50.76 -18.56 25.11
C THR A 600 50.61 -19.94 24.48
N GLU A 601 50.03 -20.05 23.28
CA GLU A 601 50.27 -21.17 22.38
C GLU A 601 50.46 -20.75 20.91
N ALA A 602 51.22 -21.58 20.22
CA ALA A 602 52.13 -21.24 19.14
C ALA A 602 51.52 -21.34 17.73
N LYS A 603 52.05 -20.49 16.83
CA LYS A 603 51.78 -20.50 15.39
C LYS A 603 52.41 -21.71 14.69
N LYS A 604 51.64 -22.44 13.87
CA LYS A 604 52.13 -23.32 12.80
C LYS A 604 51.91 -22.67 11.43
N PRO A 605 52.83 -22.80 10.45
CA PRO A 605 52.70 -22.17 9.15
C PRO A 605 51.87 -23.03 8.17
N VAL A 606 50.94 -22.39 7.44
CA VAL A 606 50.16 -22.98 6.35
C VAL A 606 50.93 -22.85 5.03
N ARG A 607 51.13 -23.98 4.34
CA ARG A 607 51.69 -24.07 2.98
C ARG A 607 50.72 -23.49 1.95
N LYS A 608 51.20 -22.60 1.08
CA LYS A 608 50.50 -22.11 -0.12
C LYS A 608 50.49 -23.19 -1.22
N PRO A 609 49.37 -23.42 -1.94
CA PRO A 609 49.41 -24.10 -3.23
C PRO A 609 49.64 -23.12 -4.39
N ALA A 610 50.42 -23.57 -5.38
CA ALA A 610 50.81 -22.85 -6.59
C ALA A 610 49.67 -22.81 -7.66
N PRO A 611 49.67 -21.84 -8.58
CA PRO A 611 48.58 -21.64 -9.54
C PRO A 611 48.70 -22.60 -10.74
N LYS A 612 47.57 -23.23 -11.13
CA LYS A 612 47.46 -24.01 -12.38
C LYS A 612 47.14 -23.08 -13.55
N LYS A 613 47.89 -23.24 -14.65
CA LYS A 613 47.70 -22.54 -15.94
C LYS A 613 46.46 -23.02 -16.70
N PRO A 614 45.86 -22.18 -17.58
CA PRO A 614 44.66 -22.52 -18.35
C PRO A 614 44.99 -23.38 -19.58
N ILE A 615 44.14 -24.35 -19.88
CA ILE A 615 44.19 -25.20 -21.09
C ILE A 615 43.20 -24.62 -22.12
N LYS A 616 43.68 -24.43 -23.36
CA LYS A 616 42.91 -23.98 -24.53
C LYS A 616 41.98 -25.09 -25.06
N PRO A 617 40.90 -24.75 -25.80
CA PRO A 617 39.92 -25.72 -26.28
C PRO A 617 40.39 -26.43 -27.55
N THR A 618 40.11 -27.73 -27.65
CA THR A 618 40.25 -28.51 -28.89
C THR A 618 38.92 -29.14 -29.26
N SER A 619 38.61 -28.99 -30.54
CA SER A 619 37.44 -29.42 -31.31
C SER A 619 37.31 -30.93 -31.47
N GLY A 620 36.06 -31.40 -31.56
CA GLY A 620 35.61 -32.40 -32.53
C GLY A 620 35.92 -33.88 -32.24
N ASN A 621 34.93 -34.60 -31.68
CA ASN A 621 34.26 -35.76 -32.30
C ASN A 621 33.48 -36.53 -31.23
N VAL A 622 32.16 -36.53 -31.36
CA VAL A 622 31.24 -37.27 -30.48
C VAL A 622 31.27 -38.75 -30.89
N LYS A 623 31.77 -39.61 -30.01
CA LYS A 623 31.46 -41.05 -30.02
C LYS A 623 30.32 -41.31 -29.02
N PRO A 624 29.38 -42.22 -29.31
CA PRO A 624 28.24 -42.49 -28.45
C PRO A 624 28.70 -43.15 -27.13
N VAL A 625 28.19 -42.63 -26.01
CA VAL A 625 28.43 -43.13 -24.66
C VAL A 625 27.55 -44.37 -24.40
N PRO A 626 28.07 -45.46 -23.80
CA PRO A 626 27.25 -46.62 -23.45
C PRO A 626 26.29 -46.30 -22.29
N THR A 627 25.06 -46.78 -22.40
CA THR A 627 24.02 -46.73 -21.38
C THR A 627 24.51 -47.40 -20.07
N PRO A 628 24.38 -46.76 -18.89
CA PRO A 628 24.70 -47.43 -17.63
C PRO A 628 23.67 -48.52 -17.33
N ALA A 629 24.16 -49.71 -16.95
CA ALA A 629 23.34 -50.79 -16.43
C ALA A 629 22.65 -50.38 -15.10
N PRO A 630 21.43 -50.88 -14.81
CA PRO A 630 20.72 -50.55 -13.59
C PRO A 630 21.40 -51.17 -12.37
N SER A 631 21.55 -50.38 -11.30
CA SER A 631 22.03 -50.83 -9.99
C SER A 631 21.07 -51.86 -9.37
N PRO A 632 21.55 -52.84 -8.60
CA PRO A 632 20.68 -53.83 -7.95
C PRO A 632 19.77 -53.18 -6.91
N VAL A 633 18.56 -53.72 -6.81
CA VAL A 633 17.55 -53.40 -5.79
C VAL A 633 18.10 -53.82 -4.41
N ASP A 634 18.18 -52.87 -3.47
CA ASP A 634 18.54 -53.15 -2.08
C ASP A 634 17.28 -53.52 -1.30
N ASP A 635 16.98 -54.82 -1.29
CA ASP A 635 15.95 -55.43 -0.45
C ASP A 635 16.49 -55.62 0.98
N ASN A 636 16.31 -54.62 1.84
CA ASN A 636 16.48 -54.80 3.30
C ASN A 636 15.46 -53.97 4.09
N ILE A 637 14.20 -54.39 4.04
CA ILE A 637 13.22 -54.19 5.11
C ILE A 637 13.29 -55.43 6.02
N GLY A 638 13.92 -55.29 7.19
CA GLY A 638 13.97 -56.37 8.18
C GLY A 638 14.78 -56.02 9.44
N ASN A 639 14.06 -55.80 10.54
CA ASN A 639 14.49 -55.73 11.93
C ASN A 639 15.97 -56.07 12.23
N ARG A 640 16.75 -55.06 12.63
CA ARG A 640 17.95 -55.25 13.46
C ARG A 640 17.85 -54.40 14.72
N ILE A 641 17.63 -55.05 15.86
CA ILE A 641 17.75 -54.46 17.18
C ILE A 641 19.25 -54.28 17.45
N GLU A 642 19.73 -53.04 17.49
CA GLU A 642 21.08 -52.73 17.94
C GLU A 642 21.20 -52.89 19.47
N PRO A 643 22.27 -53.51 20.01
CA PRO A 643 22.48 -53.56 21.44
C PRO A 643 22.83 -52.16 21.97
N LYS A 644 22.06 -51.68 22.96
CA LYS A 644 22.34 -50.45 23.71
C LYS A 644 23.75 -50.50 24.31
N LYS A 645 24.68 -49.69 23.80
CA LYS A 645 25.95 -49.40 24.48
C LYS A 645 25.66 -48.74 25.84
N LYS A 646 26.07 -49.38 26.94
CA LYS A 646 26.08 -48.78 28.28
C LYS A 646 26.97 -47.52 28.26
N LYS A 647 26.38 -46.35 28.44
CA LYS A 647 27.13 -45.12 28.74
C LYS A 647 27.75 -45.27 30.14
N THR A 648 29.07 -45.29 30.21
CA THR A 648 29.81 -45.06 31.46
C THR A 648 29.56 -43.64 31.93
N ILE A 649 28.88 -43.49 33.06
CA ILE A 649 28.68 -42.21 33.75
C ILE A 649 30.04 -41.79 34.35
N ARG A 650 30.67 -40.76 33.80
CA ARG A 650 31.78 -40.09 34.47
C ARG A 650 31.21 -39.13 35.51
N ARG A 651 31.40 -39.42 36.80
CA ARG A 651 31.09 -38.50 37.90
C ARG A 651 32.15 -37.39 37.96
N ALA A 652 31.73 -36.19 38.37
CA ALA A 652 32.59 -35.02 38.49
C ALA A 652 33.64 -35.23 39.60
N LYS A 653 34.82 -34.64 39.42
CA LYS A 653 36.04 -34.87 40.23
C LYS A 653 35.96 -34.41 41.70
N ASN A 654 34.85 -33.80 42.13
CA ASN A 654 34.67 -33.21 43.47
C ASN A 654 33.33 -33.63 44.11
N ASP A 655 32.95 -34.91 44.07
CA ASP A 655 31.78 -35.41 44.78
C ASP A 655 32.13 -35.75 46.24
N PRO A 656 31.62 -35.03 47.25
CA PRO A 656 31.98 -35.20 48.66
C PRO A 656 31.37 -36.44 49.34
N ARG A 657 30.79 -37.38 48.58
CA ARG A 657 30.15 -38.61 49.11
C ARG A 657 30.96 -39.88 48.90
N ALA A 658 32.23 -39.78 48.51
CA ALA A 658 33.15 -40.92 48.46
C ALA A 658 33.97 -40.98 49.76
N GLY A 659 33.35 -41.51 50.82
CA GLY A 659 34.03 -41.81 52.07
C GLY A 659 33.52 -43.12 52.64
N SER A 660 34.45 -43.90 53.20
CA SER A 660 34.38 -45.28 53.71
C SER A 660 34.28 -46.40 52.68
#